data_AF-A0A523WNZ3-F1
#
_entry.id   AF-A0A523WNZ3-F1
#
_cell.length_a   1.000
_cell.length_b   1.000
_cell.length_c   1.000
_cell.angle_alpha   90.00
_cell.angle_beta   90.00
_cell.angle_gamma   90.00
#
_symmetry.space_group_name_H-M   'P 1'
#
loop_
_entity.id
_entity.type
_entity.pdbx_description
1 polymer ?
#
loop_
_entity_poly.entity_id
_entity_poly.type
_entity_poly.pdbx_seq_one_letter_code
_entity_poly.pdbx_strand_id
1 'polypeptide(L)'
;MYKQNKNIKITDADLSFIEKELSQTNKALSLYELTKKLAFKKTASQLSKEVKKYDPYCQYEVGDFIYKKYDEPLMVSSKGVEPFDGAVVLVVIKKITYENFNCEMLEVDYTGGGTFRKHIDYMKKTKTQVLLPSNLEGKASAPEMLKKEEDPRLHQLPMANKDLKTLEKYLGTALSKSAAFFNWNDLWQQKEKQVEIPQEKIKEIENHFLKTNKSATTTELVSQLFNFDPSNDLFDIHCISLNYILEKKFKKTFTFVSSDNWGKWHLKKILDSLLENLPLSSPKAKLPPFEEEKKTETAQAQKFPLRVYLTWREILSGGLKIPRSLNKELSHSREYVFTDIESGKDYTIYYFSSPSIFLGLKEFYESNNVPQGASISLEKKGPAHISFWLKTSKKKLSVSKVAYDPKEDIFSETGEEVFTFSLPNKIIHLEIETLNKLFSLYGQRDDMDLRELLILIFKNFGLKGEALFLHFLRAFHLVDMLKQTNQEDVEKTLLFSPEFSRSEKKKGVFFYHEKIKTEGELKLEEPVEIPLEMLPEEKLEEYPDEVLPELGTIEEIPLPEPPKEREEIIEEVKVQVPSELQKEEIQKRPKKEKPPKKKKRKAKIDRESTLRIRKGEKKFIEERIELEESEQEALIAVKAKEKKEDVVEEIAAYKAKEKKEEYEPIVTQKPEFGIFAEKLKSAFDNKKKKKKKK
;
A
#
# COMPACT_ATOMS: atom_id res chain seq x y z
N MET A 1 -18.83 -30.58 21.49
CA MET A 1 -19.95 -29.62 21.40
C MET A 1 -19.84 -28.62 22.54
N TYR A 2 -19.61 -27.34 22.26
CA TYR A 2 -19.55 -26.31 23.29
C TYR A 2 -20.98 -26.03 23.79
N LYS A 3 -21.28 -26.33 25.05
CA LYS A 3 -22.47 -25.76 25.72
C LYS A 3 -22.32 -24.25 25.61
N GLN A 4 -23.20 -23.59 24.86
CA GLN A 4 -23.20 -22.13 24.77
C GLN A 4 -23.27 -21.56 26.19
N ASN A 5 -22.30 -20.72 26.54
CA ASN A 5 -22.25 -20.08 27.84
C ASN A 5 -23.51 -19.21 27.99
N LYS A 6 -24.42 -19.60 28.90
CA LYS A 6 -25.72 -18.92 29.10
C LYS A 6 -25.53 -17.42 29.42
N ASN A 7 -24.37 -17.06 29.97
CA ASN A 7 -23.99 -15.69 30.31
C ASN A 7 -23.67 -14.80 29.11
N ILE A 8 -23.72 -15.31 27.87
CA ILE A 8 -23.52 -14.49 26.67
C ILE A 8 -24.84 -13.86 26.19
N LYS A 9 -26.00 -14.42 26.57
CA LYS A 9 -27.30 -13.89 26.15
C LYS A 9 -27.63 -12.59 26.90
N ILE A 10 -28.19 -11.62 26.17
CA ILE A 10 -28.70 -10.36 26.72
C ILE A 10 -30.18 -10.54 27.05
N THR A 11 -30.56 -10.14 28.26
CA THR A 11 -31.92 -10.15 28.82
C THR A 11 -32.35 -8.72 29.16
N ASP A 12 -33.63 -8.48 29.38
CA ASP A 12 -34.13 -7.14 29.72
C ASP A 12 -33.54 -6.63 31.04
N ALA A 13 -33.32 -7.52 32.02
CA ALA A 13 -32.65 -7.19 33.27
C ALA A 13 -31.17 -6.76 33.09
N ASP A 14 -30.53 -7.16 31.99
CA ASP A 14 -29.20 -6.67 31.63
C ASP A 14 -29.28 -5.25 31.09
N LEU A 15 -30.26 -4.95 30.23
CA LEU A 15 -30.49 -3.61 29.69
C LEU A 15 -30.83 -2.61 30.80
N SER A 16 -31.73 -2.96 31.72
CA SER A 16 -32.05 -2.09 32.88
C SER A 16 -30.85 -1.82 33.78
N PHE A 17 -29.88 -2.74 33.84
CA PHE A 17 -28.64 -2.49 34.57
C PHE A 17 -27.71 -1.54 33.83
N ILE A 18 -27.56 -1.70 32.51
CA ILE A 18 -26.78 -0.75 31.71
C ILE A 18 -27.40 0.64 31.77
N GLU A 19 -28.73 0.71 31.73
CA GLU A 19 -29.49 1.93 31.95
C GLU A 19 -29.14 2.59 33.29
N LYS A 20 -29.20 1.82 34.39
CA LYS A 20 -28.81 2.30 35.71
C LYS A 20 -27.35 2.76 35.77
N GLU A 21 -26.42 2.03 35.18
CA GLU A 21 -24.99 2.40 35.14
C GLU A 21 -24.76 3.73 34.40
N LEU A 22 -25.43 3.91 33.26
CA LEU A 22 -25.36 5.14 32.48
C LEU A 22 -26.07 6.31 33.19
N SER A 23 -27.14 6.03 33.96
CA SER A 23 -27.84 7.05 34.75
C SER A 23 -26.96 7.70 35.83
N GLN A 24 -25.95 7.00 36.33
CA GLN A 24 -25.08 7.49 37.40
C GLN A 24 -24.05 8.52 36.94
N THR A 25 -23.77 8.61 35.63
CA THR A 25 -22.71 9.50 35.12
C THR A 25 -23.16 10.23 33.86
N ASN A 26 -22.68 11.45 33.63
CA ASN A 26 -22.96 12.15 32.37
C ASN A 26 -21.96 11.78 31.26
N LYS A 27 -20.94 11.00 31.60
CA LYS A 27 -19.94 10.50 30.67
C LYS A 27 -20.52 9.42 29.77
N ALA A 28 -20.25 9.52 28.48
CA ALA A 28 -20.54 8.42 27.56
C ALA A 28 -19.52 7.29 27.77
N LEU A 29 -20.00 6.06 27.75
CA LEU A 29 -19.14 4.87 27.94
C LEU A 29 -18.98 4.12 26.64
N SER A 30 -17.80 3.54 26.43
CA SER A 30 -17.56 2.68 25.26
C SER A 30 -18.35 1.37 25.36
N LEU A 31 -18.65 0.75 24.22
CA LEU A 31 -19.33 -0.55 24.21
C LEU A 31 -18.49 -1.61 24.94
N TYR A 32 -17.17 -1.54 24.82
CA TYR A 32 -16.24 -2.43 25.52
C TYR A 32 -16.34 -2.28 27.06
N GLU A 33 -16.38 -1.05 27.57
CA GLU A 33 -16.53 -0.79 29.01
C GLU A 33 -17.88 -1.29 29.55
N LEU A 34 -18.97 -1.02 28.84
CA LEU A 34 -20.30 -1.51 29.19
C LEU A 34 -20.33 -3.04 29.18
N THR A 35 -19.70 -3.66 28.19
CA THR A 35 -19.58 -5.12 28.10
C THR A 35 -18.79 -5.68 29.28
N LYS A 36 -17.68 -5.05 29.66
CA LYS A 36 -16.87 -5.47 30.81
C LYS A 36 -17.68 -5.39 32.11
N LYS A 37 -18.39 -4.29 32.35
CA LYS A 37 -19.28 -4.12 33.51
C LYS A 37 -20.39 -5.19 33.54
N LEU A 38 -21.03 -5.44 32.40
CA LEU A 38 -22.06 -6.46 32.27
C LEU A 38 -21.51 -7.87 32.52
N ALA A 39 -20.31 -8.16 32.01
CA ALA A 39 -19.65 -9.43 32.20
C ALA A 39 -19.45 -9.73 33.69
N PHE A 40 -18.97 -8.75 34.46
CA PHE A 40 -18.83 -8.88 35.92
C PHE A 40 -20.17 -9.11 36.62
N LYS A 41 -21.23 -8.38 36.25
CA LYS A 41 -22.57 -8.60 36.80
C LYS A 41 -23.05 -10.03 36.54
N LYS A 42 -22.89 -10.53 35.31
CA LYS A 42 -23.34 -11.86 34.93
C LYS A 42 -22.55 -12.99 35.62
N THR A 43 -21.32 -12.72 36.04
CA THR A 43 -20.50 -13.66 36.82
C THR A 43 -20.51 -13.39 38.32
N ALA A 44 -21.30 -12.42 38.80
CA ALA A 44 -21.32 -12.04 40.22
C ALA A 44 -21.75 -13.21 41.14
N SER A 45 -22.61 -14.11 40.67
CA SER A 45 -22.99 -15.33 41.41
C SER A 45 -21.85 -16.34 41.57
N GLN A 46 -20.78 -16.23 40.76
CA GLN A 46 -19.56 -16.99 40.96
C GLN A 46 -18.65 -16.31 41.99
N LEU A 47 -18.65 -14.97 42.04
CA LEU A 47 -17.89 -14.17 43.01
C LEU A 47 -18.41 -14.32 44.45
N SER A 48 -19.71 -14.61 44.64
CA SER A 48 -20.29 -14.84 45.96
C SER A 48 -19.94 -16.20 46.56
N LYS A 49 -19.32 -17.10 45.78
CA LYS A 49 -18.91 -18.42 46.26
C LYS A 49 -17.57 -18.32 46.99
N GLU A 50 -17.50 -18.99 48.13
CA GLU A 50 -16.30 -19.04 48.96
C GLU A 50 -15.16 -19.75 48.24
N VAL A 51 -13.93 -19.28 48.49
CA VAL A 51 -12.70 -19.80 47.86
C VAL A 51 -11.80 -20.34 48.94
N LYS A 52 -11.29 -21.54 48.73
CA LYS A 52 -10.35 -22.24 49.60
C LYS A 52 -8.92 -22.01 49.11
N LYS A 53 -7.99 -21.70 49.99
CA LYS A 53 -6.56 -21.63 49.66
C LYS A 53 -6.04 -23.02 49.37
N TYR A 54 -5.28 -23.16 48.27
CA TYR A 54 -4.69 -24.43 47.89
C TYR A 54 -3.55 -24.83 48.84
N ASP A 55 -3.76 -25.94 49.51
CA ASP A 55 -2.77 -26.75 50.22
C ASP A 55 -2.89 -28.21 49.75
N PRO A 56 -1.78 -28.84 49.27
CA PRO A 56 -1.73 -30.24 48.85
C PRO A 56 -2.10 -31.29 49.93
N TYR A 57 -2.01 -30.96 51.22
CA TYR A 57 -2.37 -31.87 52.31
C TYR A 57 -3.87 -31.83 52.65
N CYS A 58 -4.60 -30.83 52.16
CA CYS A 58 -6.03 -30.65 52.43
C CYS A 58 -6.92 -31.47 51.49
N GLN A 59 -8.16 -31.71 51.93
CA GLN A 59 -9.22 -32.31 51.11
C GLN A 59 -10.11 -31.24 50.46
N TYR A 60 -10.49 -31.52 49.21
CA TYR A 60 -11.41 -30.71 48.42
C TYR A 60 -12.47 -31.58 47.75
N GLU A 61 -13.63 -31.00 47.55
CA GLU A 61 -14.80 -31.63 46.94
C GLU A 61 -15.05 -31.13 45.52
N VAL A 62 -15.74 -31.96 44.72
CA VAL A 62 -16.14 -31.56 43.37
C VAL A 62 -17.08 -30.36 43.43
N GLY A 63 -16.71 -29.29 42.73
CA GLY A 63 -17.41 -28.00 42.75
C GLY A 63 -16.77 -26.94 43.65
N ASP A 64 -15.74 -27.29 44.44
CA ASP A 64 -14.97 -26.32 45.23
C ASP A 64 -14.19 -25.35 44.35
N PHE A 65 -14.00 -24.12 44.87
CA PHE A 65 -13.15 -23.09 44.27
C PHE A 65 -11.83 -23.03 45.03
N ILE A 66 -10.71 -23.18 44.31
CA ILE A 66 -9.37 -23.29 44.87
C ILE A 66 -8.51 -22.12 44.40
N TYR A 67 -7.95 -21.35 45.33
CA TYR A 67 -6.98 -20.29 45.07
C TYR A 67 -5.56 -20.86 45.02
N LYS A 68 -4.84 -20.61 43.92
CA LYS A 68 -3.43 -20.97 43.78
C LYS A 68 -2.66 -19.86 43.05
N LYS A 69 -1.48 -19.51 43.55
CA LYS A 69 -0.54 -18.62 42.88
C LYS A 69 0.36 -19.43 41.92
N TYR A 70 0.55 -18.92 40.71
CA TYR A 70 1.45 -19.46 39.72
C TYR A 70 2.51 -18.42 39.38
N ASP A 71 3.74 -18.88 39.23
CA ASP A 71 4.89 -18.10 38.75
C ASP A 71 5.71 -19.01 37.81
N GLU A 72 5.08 -19.38 36.70
CA GLU A 72 5.61 -20.38 35.78
C GLU A 72 5.22 -20.06 34.32
N PRO A 73 6.05 -20.42 33.34
CA PRO A 73 5.73 -20.26 31.93
C PRO A 73 4.65 -21.26 31.50
N LEU A 74 3.52 -20.75 30.96
CA LEU A 74 2.37 -21.56 30.57
C LEU A 74 2.37 -21.84 29.05
N MET A 75 2.21 -23.11 28.69
CA MET A 75 1.98 -23.49 27.28
C MET A 75 0.58 -23.10 26.83
N VAL A 76 0.47 -22.17 25.88
CA VAL A 76 -0.81 -21.69 25.32
C VAL A 76 -1.06 -22.20 23.89
N SER A 77 -0.04 -22.77 23.24
CA SER A 77 -0.14 -23.43 21.93
C SER A 77 1.01 -24.42 21.73
N SER A 78 1.00 -25.18 20.63
CA SER A 78 2.05 -26.16 20.31
C SER A 78 3.45 -25.57 20.12
N LYS A 79 3.57 -24.25 19.92
CA LYS A 79 4.85 -23.55 19.75
C LYS A 79 4.99 -22.30 20.63
N GLY A 80 4.01 -22.02 21.50
CA GLY A 80 3.89 -20.75 22.21
C GLY A 80 3.79 -20.97 23.71
N VAL A 81 4.78 -20.43 24.41
CA VAL A 81 4.86 -20.38 25.87
C VAL A 81 4.80 -18.91 26.28
N GLU A 82 3.85 -18.56 27.15
CA GLU A 82 3.70 -17.20 27.69
C GLU A 82 4.11 -17.23 29.17
N PRO A 83 4.96 -16.31 29.66
CA PRO A 83 5.25 -16.19 31.10
C PRO A 83 3.97 -15.78 31.84
N PHE A 84 3.71 -16.40 33.00
CA PHE A 84 2.56 -16.09 33.83
C PHE A 84 2.97 -15.97 35.29
N ASP A 85 2.85 -14.76 35.84
CA ASP A 85 2.91 -14.49 37.27
C ASP A 85 1.55 -13.95 37.71
N GLY A 86 0.85 -14.70 38.54
CA GLY A 86 -0.48 -14.32 39.01
C GLY A 86 -1.18 -15.39 39.82
N ALA A 87 -2.18 -14.96 40.59
CA ALA A 87 -3.06 -15.87 41.31
C ALA A 87 -4.29 -16.22 40.49
N VAL A 88 -4.75 -17.47 40.55
CA VAL A 88 -5.96 -17.93 39.85
C VAL A 88 -6.88 -18.67 40.81
N VAL A 89 -8.18 -18.62 40.52
CA VAL A 89 -9.18 -19.44 41.20
C VAL A 89 -9.68 -20.52 40.26
N LEU A 90 -9.47 -21.76 40.66
CA LEU A 90 -9.75 -22.97 39.89
C LEU A 90 -11.00 -23.66 40.42
N VAL A 91 -11.75 -24.35 39.56
CA VAL A 91 -12.94 -25.12 39.94
C VAL A 91 -12.61 -26.60 39.87
N VAL A 92 -12.86 -27.34 40.95
CA VAL A 92 -12.70 -28.80 40.95
C VAL A 92 -13.82 -29.43 40.12
N ILE A 93 -13.46 -30.05 38.99
CA ILE A 93 -14.40 -30.73 38.08
C ILE A 93 -14.56 -32.20 38.47
N LYS A 94 -13.45 -32.85 38.81
CA LYS A 94 -13.40 -34.28 39.07
C LYS A 94 -12.30 -34.59 40.07
N LYS A 95 -12.53 -35.65 40.84
CA LYS A 95 -11.59 -36.20 41.81
C LYS A 95 -11.21 -37.61 41.37
N ILE A 96 -9.91 -37.90 41.33
CA ILE A 96 -9.36 -39.18 40.87
C ILE A 96 -8.37 -39.67 41.92
N THR A 97 -8.61 -40.83 42.51
CA THR A 97 -7.68 -41.43 43.49
C THR A 97 -6.50 -42.07 42.78
N TYR A 98 -5.28 -41.75 43.21
CA TYR A 98 -4.04 -42.35 42.71
C TYR A 98 -3.35 -43.12 43.84
N GLU A 99 -3.64 -44.42 43.94
CA GLU A 99 -3.13 -45.31 44.99
C GLU A 99 -1.59 -45.36 45.02
N ASN A 100 -0.94 -45.37 43.84
CA ASN A 100 0.53 -45.41 43.71
C ASN A 100 1.25 -44.20 44.32
N PHE A 101 0.55 -43.08 44.52
CA PHE A 101 1.09 -41.85 45.08
C PHE A 101 0.46 -41.48 46.43
N ASN A 102 -0.37 -42.36 47.00
CA ASN A 102 -1.12 -42.14 48.24
C ASN A 102 -1.77 -40.75 48.32
N CYS A 103 -2.43 -40.33 47.22
CA CYS A 103 -3.04 -39.01 47.11
C CYS A 103 -4.23 -38.97 46.14
N GLU A 104 -4.98 -37.89 46.21
CA GLU A 104 -6.12 -37.61 45.36
C GLU A 104 -5.74 -36.53 44.33
N MET A 105 -5.95 -36.79 43.04
CA MET A 105 -5.73 -35.82 41.97
C MET A 105 -7.04 -35.12 41.61
N LEU A 106 -7.04 -33.80 41.72
CA LEU A 106 -8.16 -32.93 41.36
C LEU A 106 -8.01 -32.47 39.91
N GLU A 107 -8.91 -32.87 39.05
CA GLU A 107 -9.07 -32.26 37.73
C GLU A 107 -9.72 -30.89 37.88
N VAL A 108 -9.03 -29.85 37.42
CA VAL A 108 -9.45 -28.46 37.63
C VAL A 108 -9.78 -27.73 36.32
N ASP A 109 -10.79 -26.85 36.37
CA ASP A 109 -11.09 -25.87 35.33
C ASP A 109 -10.72 -24.45 35.76
N TYR A 110 -10.68 -23.55 34.79
CA TYR A 110 -10.57 -22.12 35.02
C TYR A 110 -11.65 -21.37 34.24
N THR A 111 -12.56 -20.70 34.94
CA THR A 111 -13.69 -19.98 34.31
C THR A 111 -13.35 -18.55 33.90
N GLY A 112 -12.26 -17.98 34.42
CA GLY A 112 -11.81 -16.63 34.10
C GLY A 112 -11.24 -16.48 32.70
N GLY A 113 -10.93 -15.24 32.32
CA GLY A 113 -10.27 -14.88 31.06
C GLY A 113 -8.73 -14.78 31.18
N GLY A 114 -8.08 -14.33 30.10
CA GLY A 114 -6.64 -14.06 30.08
C GLY A 114 -5.75 -15.24 29.65
N THR A 115 -4.45 -15.14 29.93
CA THR A 115 -3.43 -16.12 29.50
C THR A 115 -3.64 -17.51 30.10
N PHE A 116 -4.01 -17.60 31.38
CA PHE A 116 -4.30 -18.88 32.03
C PHE A 116 -5.47 -19.63 31.36
N ARG A 117 -6.48 -18.91 30.87
CA ARG A 117 -7.58 -19.50 30.11
C ARG A 117 -7.12 -20.11 28.79
N LYS A 118 -6.22 -19.43 28.07
CA LYS A 118 -5.62 -19.98 26.84
C LYS A 118 -4.89 -21.30 27.12
N HIS A 119 -4.19 -21.39 28.25
CA HIS A 119 -3.50 -22.60 28.68
C HIS A 119 -4.49 -23.76 28.92
N ILE A 120 -5.54 -23.54 29.72
CA ILE A 120 -6.59 -24.56 29.96
C ILE A 120 -7.30 -24.97 28.66
N ASP A 121 -7.64 -24.01 27.79
CA ASP A 121 -8.27 -24.30 26.50
C ASP A 121 -7.35 -25.12 25.59
N TYR A 122 -6.04 -24.85 25.61
CA TYR A 122 -5.05 -25.64 24.88
C TYR A 122 -4.95 -27.07 25.42
N MET A 123 -4.83 -27.24 26.74
CA MET A 123 -4.77 -28.56 27.39
C MET A 123 -6.02 -29.39 27.09
N LYS A 124 -7.21 -28.77 27.16
CA LYS A 124 -8.47 -29.42 26.75
C LYS A 124 -8.47 -29.82 25.28
N LYS A 125 -7.94 -28.97 24.39
CA LYS A 125 -7.83 -29.28 22.95
C LYS A 125 -6.90 -30.46 22.68
N THR A 126 -5.81 -30.61 23.43
CA THR A 126 -4.89 -31.75 23.34
C THR A 126 -5.33 -32.97 24.14
N LYS A 127 -6.51 -32.91 24.79
CA LYS A 127 -7.02 -33.94 25.71
C LYS A 127 -6.10 -34.23 26.90
N THR A 128 -5.33 -33.22 27.31
CA THR A 128 -4.47 -33.26 28.49
C THR A 128 -5.24 -32.69 29.68
N GLN A 129 -5.27 -33.41 30.80
CA GLN A 129 -5.91 -32.96 32.03
C GLN A 129 -4.97 -32.06 32.82
N VAL A 130 -5.51 -31.02 33.45
CA VAL A 130 -4.77 -30.22 34.44
C VAL A 130 -5.16 -30.74 35.82
N LEU A 131 -4.17 -31.31 36.51
CA LEU A 131 -4.35 -32.00 37.78
C LEU A 131 -3.64 -31.25 38.90
N LEU A 132 -4.27 -31.20 40.08
CA LEU A 132 -3.66 -30.74 41.32
C LEU A 132 -3.70 -31.87 42.36
N PRO A 133 -2.57 -32.22 43.01
CA PRO A 133 -2.57 -33.18 44.11
C PRO A 133 -3.29 -32.63 45.34
N SER A 134 -3.99 -33.49 46.05
CA SER A 134 -4.72 -33.20 47.28
C SER A 134 -4.68 -34.40 48.22
N ASN A 135 -4.96 -34.17 49.50
CA ASN A 135 -4.93 -35.18 50.55
C ASN A 135 -3.66 -36.05 50.55
N LEU A 136 -2.48 -35.44 50.33
CA LEU A 136 -1.20 -36.15 50.39
C LEU A 136 -1.07 -36.86 51.75
N GLU A 137 -0.70 -38.14 51.72
CA GLU A 137 -0.49 -38.99 52.91
C GLU A 137 -1.77 -39.25 53.74
N GLY A 138 -2.96 -38.90 53.23
CA GLY A 138 -4.23 -39.17 53.92
C GLY A 138 -4.52 -38.30 55.15
N LYS A 139 -3.84 -37.15 55.28
CA LYS A 139 -3.97 -36.25 56.45
C LYS A 139 -5.35 -35.62 56.63
N ALA A 140 -6.15 -35.52 55.56
CA ALA A 140 -7.53 -35.02 55.56
C ALA A 140 -7.72 -33.66 56.29
N SER A 141 -6.77 -32.72 56.16
CA SER A 141 -6.90 -31.40 56.78
C SER A 141 -7.94 -30.53 56.07
N ALA A 142 -8.60 -29.65 56.84
CA ALA A 142 -9.54 -28.68 56.30
C ALA A 142 -8.78 -27.48 55.68
N PRO A 143 -9.13 -27.03 54.47
CA PRO A 143 -8.45 -25.92 53.81
C PRO A 143 -8.82 -24.57 54.43
N GLU A 144 -7.85 -23.64 54.45
CA GLU A 144 -8.07 -22.26 54.89
C GLU A 144 -8.93 -21.48 53.88
N MET A 145 -9.84 -20.64 54.37
CA MET A 145 -10.70 -19.82 53.53
C MET A 145 -9.99 -18.53 53.12
N LEU A 146 -10.06 -18.18 51.84
CA LEU A 146 -9.52 -16.93 51.31
C LEU A 146 -10.41 -15.76 51.72
N LYS A 147 -9.80 -14.64 52.13
CA LYS A 147 -10.51 -13.38 52.38
C LYS A 147 -11.03 -12.80 51.06
N LYS A 148 -12.18 -12.13 51.10
CA LYS A 148 -12.82 -11.59 49.89
C LYS A 148 -11.97 -10.55 49.19
N GLU A 149 -11.21 -9.75 49.93
CA GLU A 149 -10.34 -8.70 49.39
C GLU A 149 -9.13 -9.27 48.63
N GLU A 150 -8.76 -10.52 48.92
CA GLU A 150 -7.63 -11.22 48.29
C GLU A 150 -8.08 -12.05 47.06
N ASP A 151 -9.38 -12.06 46.73
CA ASP A 151 -9.92 -12.86 45.63
C ASP A 151 -9.57 -12.23 44.26
N PRO A 152 -8.73 -12.90 43.44
CA PRO A 152 -8.28 -12.34 42.17
C PRO A 152 -9.43 -12.20 41.16
N ARG A 153 -10.58 -12.88 41.36
CA ARG A 153 -11.75 -12.77 40.49
C ARG A 153 -12.39 -11.37 40.51
N LEU A 154 -12.10 -10.54 41.52
CA LEU A 154 -12.55 -9.15 41.59
C LEU A 154 -11.87 -8.24 40.55
N HIS A 155 -10.66 -8.58 40.13
CA HIS A 155 -9.84 -7.74 39.26
C HIS A 155 -9.52 -8.41 37.91
N GLN A 156 -9.68 -9.73 37.79
CA GLN A 156 -9.45 -10.48 36.57
C GLN A 156 -10.63 -10.42 35.61
N LEU A 157 -10.35 -10.65 34.31
CA LEU A 157 -11.39 -10.73 33.29
C LEU A 157 -12.36 -11.89 33.63
N PRO A 158 -13.68 -11.63 33.72
CA PRO A 158 -14.62 -12.59 34.26
C PRO A 158 -14.99 -13.73 33.28
N MET A 159 -14.60 -13.62 32.01
CA MET A 159 -14.86 -14.65 30.99
C MET A 159 -13.79 -14.63 29.89
N ALA A 160 -13.79 -15.66 29.04
CA ALA A 160 -12.85 -15.78 27.93
C ALA A 160 -13.00 -14.66 26.89
N ASN A 161 -11.90 -14.30 26.21
CA ASN A 161 -11.90 -13.22 25.20
C ASN A 161 -12.88 -13.47 24.04
N LYS A 162 -13.12 -14.73 23.66
CA LYS A 162 -14.10 -15.08 22.63
C LYS A 162 -15.53 -14.82 23.10
N ASP A 163 -15.82 -15.14 24.35
CA ASP A 163 -17.14 -14.93 24.96
C ASP A 163 -17.39 -13.44 25.16
N LEU A 164 -16.38 -12.67 25.62
CA LEU A 164 -16.46 -11.20 25.72
C LEU A 164 -16.80 -10.55 24.37
N LYS A 165 -16.10 -10.91 23.30
CA LYS A 165 -16.39 -10.37 21.95
C LYS A 165 -17.78 -10.73 21.47
N THR A 166 -18.28 -11.91 21.83
CA THR A 166 -19.63 -12.34 21.47
C THR A 166 -20.67 -11.57 22.28
N LEU A 167 -20.44 -11.37 23.58
CA LEU A 167 -21.27 -10.56 24.46
C LEU A 167 -21.31 -9.10 23.99
N GLU A 168 -20.17 -8.52 23.62
CA GLU A 168 -20.05 -7.16 23.07
C GLU A 168 -20.91 -6.98 21.82
N LYS A 169 -20.83 -7.92 20.88
CA LYS A 169 -21.65 -7.91 19.66
C LYS A 169 -23.15 -8.00 19.97
N TYR A 170 -23.55 -8.87 20.89
CA TYR A 170 -24.95 -9.02 21.26
C TYR A 170 -25.46 -7.82 22.05
N LEU A 171 -24.65 -7.25 22.94
CA LEU A 171 -24.98 -6.03 23.68
C LEU A 171 -25.16 -4.86 22.71
N GLY A 172 -24.22 -4.63 21.79
CA GLY A 172 -24.34 -3.55 20.80
C GLY A 172 -25.59 -3.67 19.94
N THR A 173 -25.96 -4.91 19.55
CA THR A 173 -27.20 -5.17 18.80
C THR A 173 -28.44 -4.90 19.65
N ALA A 174 -28.43 -5.27 20.93
CA ALA A 174 -29.55 -5.06 21.83
C ALA A 174 -29.75 -3.56 22.17
N LEU A 175 -28.67 -2.84 22.45
CA LEU A 175 -28.70 -1.40 22.71
C LEU A 175 -29.20 -0.63 21.50
N SER A 176 -28.74 -0.97 20.28
CA SER A 176 -29.18 -0.32 19.04
C SER A 176 -30.69 -0.47 18.75
N LYS A 177 -31.31 -1.55 19.23
CA LYS A 177 -32.75 -1.82 19.06
C LYS A 177 -33.60 -1.15 20.13
N SER A 178 -33.02 -0.77 21.26
CA SER A 178 -33.73 -0.14 22.36
C SER A 178 -33.83 1.37 22.15
N ALA A 179 -35.02 1.93 22.38
CA ALA A 179 -35.25 3.38 22.30
C ALA A 179 -34.67 4.14 23.51
N ALA A 180 -34.32 3.44 24.59
CA ALA A 180 -33.79 4.03 25.82
C ALA A 180 -32.34 4.53 25.68
N PHE A 181 -31.64 4.14 24.61
CA PHE A 181 -30.23 4.48 24.41
C PHE A 181 -30.02 5.21 23.09
N PHE A 182 -28.96 5.99 23.04
CA PHE A 182 -28.43 6.55 21.80
C PHE A 182 -26.90 6.41 21.79
N ASN A 183 -26.33 6.45 20.59
CA ASN A 183 -24.90 6.25 20.41
C ASN A 183 -24.34 7.13 19.31
N TRP A 184 -23.04 7.37 19.40
CA TRP A 184 -22.25 7.88 18.30
C TRP A 184 -20.91 7.15 18.26
N ASN A 185 -20.59 6.55 17.10
CA ASN A 185 -19.51 5.57 16.98
C ASN A 185 -19.63 4.45 18.05
N ASP A 186 -18.60 4.28 18.88
CA ASP A 186 -18.54 3.27 19.94
C ASP A 186 -19.04 3.78 21.30
N LEU A 187 -19.42 5.06 21.39
CA LEU A 187 -19.84 5.69 22.65
C LEU A 187 -21.35 5.64 22.80
N TRP A 188 -21.80 5.24 23.99
CA TRP A 188 -23.20 5.01 24.34
C TRP A 188 -23.65 5.84 25.54
N GLN A 189 -24.90 6.30 25.51
CA GLN A 189 -25.54 7.01 26.61
C GLN A 189 -27.07 6.85 26.60
N GLN A 190 -27.73 7.14 27.73
CA GLN A 190 -29.19 7.12 27.86
C GLN A 190 -29.85 8.25 27.08
N LYS A 191 -30.97 7.94 26.43
CA LYS A 191 -31.77 8.89 25.65
C LYS A 191 -32.31 10.04 26.51
N GLU A 192 -32.68 9.78 27.75
CA GLU A 192 -33.19 10.78 28.71
C GLU A 192 -32.16 11.88 29.03
N LYS A 193 -30.87 11.55 28.97
CA LYS A 193 -29.79 12.52 29.20
C LYS A 193 -29.38 13.28 27.94
N GLN A 194 -29.95 12.93 26.79
CA GLN A 194 -29.60 13.61 25.56
C GLN A 194 -29.96 15.09 25.66
N VAL A 195 -28.97 15.94 25.41
CA VAL A 195 -29.20 17.39 25.40
C VAL A 195 -29.82 17.79 24.08
N GLU A 196 -30.92 18.54 24.14
CA GLU A 196 -31.52 19.13 22.95
C GLU A 196 -30.66 20.30 22.46
N ILE A 197 -30.23 20.23 21.20
CA ILE A 197 -29.42 21.27 20.58
C ILE A 197 -30.32 22.15 19.70
N PRO A 198 -30.46 23.44 20.03
CA PRO A 198 -31.27 24.36 19.25
C PRO A 198 -30.80 24.45 17.79
N GLN A 199 -31.74 24.62 16.86
CA GLN A 199 -31.40 24.78 15.44
C GLN A 199 -30.56 26.05 15.17
N GLU A 200 -30.71 27.09 16.00
CA GLU A 200 -29.90 28.31 15.94
C GLU A 200 -28.42 28.00 16.10
N LYS A 201 -28.06 27.11 17.04
CA LYS A 201 -26.68 26.65 17.24
C LYS A 201 -26.15 25.86 16.04
N ILE A 202 -26.99 25.07 15.38
CA ILE A 202 -26.58 24.37 14.16
C ILE A 202 -26.28 25.37 13.02
N LYS A 203 -27.07 26.44 12.90
CA LYS A 203 -26.81 27.53 11.94
C LYS A 203 -25.55 28.32 12.28
N GLU A 204 -25.26 28.55 13.56
CA GLU A 204 -24.00 29.14 14.00
C GLU A 204 -22.79 28.28 13.57
N ILE A 205 -22.87 26.96 13.73
CA ILE A 205 -21.83 26.01 13.28
C ILE A 205 -21.65 26.10 11.75
N GLU A 206 -22.75 26.12 10.99
CA GLU A 206 -22.69 26.29 9.53
C GLU A 206 -22.01 27.60 9.14
N ASN A 207 -22.40 28.71 9.75
CA ASN A 207 -21.78 30.02 9.52
C ASN A 207 -20.29 30.04 9.92
N HIS A 208 -19.91 29.34 10.99
CA HIS A 208 -18.52 29.20 11.39
C HIS A 208 -17.69 28.51 10.31
N PHE A 209 -18.19 27.42 9.73
CA PHE A 209 -17.51 26.72 8.63
C PHE A 209 -17.44 27.55 7.35
N LEU A 210 -18.49 28.30 7.02
CA LEU A 210 -18.48 29.20 5.85
C LEU A 210 -17.45 30.33 6.01
N LYS A 211 -17.28 30.87 7.23
CA LYS A 211 -16.30 31.92 7.51
C LYS A 211 -14.86 31.42 7.55
N THR A 212 -14.62 30.26 8.15
CA THR A 212 -13.26 29.73 8.35
C THR A 212 -12.76 28.91 7.17
N ASN A 213 -13.68 28.34 6.38
CA ASN A 213 -13.41 27.39 5.31
C ASN A 213 -12.52 26.20 5.74
N LYS A 214 -12.63 25.83 7.03
CA LYS A 214 -11.86 24.76 7.66
C LYS A 214 -12.79 23.84 8.43
N SER A 215 -12.38 22.58 8.57
CA SER A 215 -13.03 21.64 9.48
C SER A 215 -12.71 21.98 10.94
N ALA A 216 -13.61 21.64 11.85
CA ALA A 216 -13.46 21.90 13.28
C ALA A 216 -13.78 20.64 14.09
N THR A 217 -13.10 20.48 15.22
CA THR A 217 -13.35 19.37 16.14
C THR A 217 -14.61 19.61 16.95
N THR A 218 -15.27 18.54 17.37
CA THR A 218 -16.48 18.64 18.21
C THR A 218 -16.14 19.32 19.54
N THR A 219 -14.95 19.08 20.07
CA THR A 219 -14.44 19.78 21.26
C THR A 219 -14.35 21.28 21.04
N GLU A 220 -13.81 21.74 19.90
CA GLU A 220 -13.74 23.18 19.56
C GLU A 220 -15.14 23.78 19.43
N LEU A 221 -16.05 23.10 18.72
CA LEU A 221 -17.42 23.58 18.51
C LEU A 221 -18.18 23.70 19.84
N VAL A 222 -18.04 22.72 20.72
CA VAL A 222 -18.69 22.74 22.04
C VAL A 222 -18.10 23.84 22.92
N SER A 223 -16.78 23.97 22.98
CA SER A 223 -16.15 25.01 23.80
C SER A 223 -16.44 26.43 23.29
N GLN A 224 -16.44 26.66 21.97
CA GLN A 224 -16.64 28.00 21.41
C GLN A 224 -18.10 28.43 21.34
N LEU A 225 -19.02 27.51 21.01
CA LEU A 225 -20.43 27.88 20.73
C LEU A 225 -21.36 27.58 21.89
N PHE A 226 -20.98 26.66 22.78
CA PHE A 226 -21.77 26.28 23.96
C PHE A 226 -21.07 26.67 25.27
N ASN A 227 -19.86 27.23 25.24
CA ASN A 227 -19.10 27.71 26.39
C ASN A 227 -18.86 26.62 27.47
N PHE A 228 -18.64 25.38 27.04
CA PHE A 228 -18.26 24.28 27.94
C PHE A 228 -16.79 23.90 27.74
N ASP A 229 -16.02 23.97 28.82
CA ASP A 229 -14.66 23.46 28.85
C ASP A 229 -14.61 21.93 29.00
N PRO A 230 -13.56 21.25 28.52
CA PRO A 230 -13.39 19.80 28.69
C PRO A 230 -13.38 19.30 30.13
N SER A 231 -13.18 20.19 31.10
CA SER A 231 -13.22 19.90 32.53
C SER A 231 -14.64 19.88 33.12
N ASN A 232 -15.64 20.35 32.38
CA ASN A 232 -17.04 20.41 32.82
C ASN A 232 -17.71 19.04 32.71
N ASP A 233 -18.48 18.65 33.74
CA ASP A 233 -19.22 17.37 33.78
C ASP A 233 -20.27 17.23 32.66
N LEU A 234 -20.73 18.36 32.08
CA LEU A 234 -21.68 18.38 30.97
C LEU A 234 -21.00 18.33 29.59
N PHE A 235 -19.68 18.43 29.51
CA PHE A 235 -18.98 18.52 28.24
C PHE A 235 -19.18 17.26 27.38
N ASP A 236 -18.95 16.08 27.94
CA ASP A 236 -19.03 14.80 27.24
C ASP A 236 -20.44 14.54 26.68
N ILE A 237 -21.48 14.87 27.47
CA ILE A 237 -22.88 14.68 27.05
C ILE A 237 -23.26 15.65 25.92
N HIS A 238 -22.72 16.87 25.91
CA HIS A 238 -22.90 17.81 24.82
C HIS A 238 -22.18 17.36 23.54
N CYS A 239 -20.95 16.86 23.66
CA CYS A 239 -20.19 16.32 22.52
C CYS A 239 -20.92 15.15 21.83
N ILE A 240 -21.33 14.13 22.59
CA ILE A 240 -22.07 12.99 22.01
C ILE A 240 -23.43 13.39 21.44
N SER A 241 -24.15 14.31 22.11
CA SER A 241 -25.45 14.79 21.63
C SER A 241 -25.33 15.58 20.33
N LEU A 242 -24.30 16.42 20.20
CA LEU A 242 -24.00 17.18 18.98
C LEU A 242 -23.67 16.26 17.83
N ASN A 243 -22.75 15.33 18.04
CA ASN A 243 -22.36 14.35 17.04
C ASN A 243 -23.55 13.51 16.56
N TYR A 244 -24.38 13.03 17.47
CA TYR A 244 -25.58 12.27 17.13
C TYR A 244 -26.54 13.09 16.26
N ILE A 245 -26.77 14.36 16.60
CA ILE A 245 -27.67 15.25 15.84
C ILE A 245 -27.12 15.55 14.45
N LEU A 246 -25.82 15.86 14.34
CA LEU A 246 -25.15 16.13 13.06
C LEU A 246 -25.22 14.90 12.14
N GLU A 247 -24.97 13.70 12.67
CA GLU A 247 -24.98 12.47 11.87
C GLU A 247 -26.39 11.99 11.47
N LYS A 248 -27.38 12.14 12.36
CA LYS A 248 -28.73 11.60 12.14
C LYS A 248 -29.66 12.61 11.47
N LYS A 249 -29.72 13.85 11.96
CA LYS A 249 -30.67 14.86 11.49
C LYS A 249 -30.08 15.71 10.35
N PHE A 250 -28.79 16.07 10.44
CA PHE A 250 -28.16 17.02 9.49
C PHE A 250 -27.11 16.40 8.56
N LYS A 251 -27.20 15.08 8.31
CA LYS A 251 -26.28 14.31 7.44
C LYS A 251 -26.12 14.87 6.02
N LYS A 252 -27.14 15.56 5.51
CA LYS A 252 -27.11 16.15 4.16
C LYS A 252 -26.23 17.40 4.10
N THR A 253 -26.09 18.10 5.23
CA THR A 253 -25.37 19.39 5.33
C THR A 253 -23.95 19.17 5.86
N PHE A 254 -23.79 18.35 6.89
CA PHE A 254 -22.50 18.10 7.52
C PHE A 254 -21.92 16.75 7.13
N THR A 255 -20.60 16.72 6.98
CA THR A 255 -19.82 15.51 6.73
C THR A 255 -18.85 15.31 7.87
N PHE A 256 -18.84 14.09 8.42
CA PHE A 256 -17.83 13.66 9.38
C PHE A 256 -16.51 13.40 8.65
N VAL A 257 -15.42 13.98 9.13
CA VAL A 257 -14.12 13.94 8.43
C VAL A 257 -13.00 13.19 9.14
N SER A 258 -12.98 13.15 10.47
CA SER A 258 -12.01 12.37 11.25
C SER A 258 -12.59 12.03 12.62
N SER A 259 -12.12 10.95 13.25
CA SER A 259 -12.49 10.56 14.63
C SER A 259 -11.74 11.32 15.74
N ASP A 260 -10.79 12.19 15.38
CA ASP A 260 -9.96 12.91 16.36
C ASP A 260 -10.77 13.87 17.23
N ASN A 261 -10.41 14.00 18.53
CA ASN A 261 -11.02 14.92 19.50
C ASN A 261 -12.56 14.93 19.49
N TRP A 262 -13.18 13.81 19.86
CA TRP A 262 -14.64 13.60 19.78
C TRP A 262 -15.22 13.71 18.36
N GLY A 263 -14.38 13.64 17.33
CA GLY A 263 -14.81 13.73 15.95
C GLY A 263 -14.65 15.13 15.38
N LYS A 264 -14.35 15.18 14.09
CA LYS A 264 -14.17 16.40 13.31
C LYS A 264 -15.22 16.47 12.20
N TRP A 265 -15.75 17.66 11.99
CA TRP A 265 -16.86 17.91 11.06
C TRP A 265 -16.53 19.02 10.07
N HIS A 266 -17.16 18.95 8.91
CA HIS A 266 -17.13 20.01 7.91
C HIS A 266 -18.43 20.07 7.10
N LEU A 267 -18.61 21.11 6.28
CA LEU A 267 -19.77 21.25 5.41
C LEU A 267 -19.58 20.44 4.13
N LYS A 268 -20.62 19.68 3.78
CA LYS A 268 -20.63 18.89 2.55
C LYS A 268 -20.49 19.78 1.31
N LYS A 269 -21.20 20.92 1.27
CA LYS A 269 -21.13 21.87 0.15
C LYS A 269 -19.71 22.38 -0.10
N ILE A 270 -18.95 22.67 0.97
CA ILE A 270 -17.56 23.12 0.85
C ILE A 270 -16.70 21.98 0.27
N LEU A 271 -16.81 20.78 0.83
CA LEU A 271 -16.05 19.62 0.34
C LEU A 271 -16.40 19.25 -1.11
N ASP A 272 -17.66 19.33 -1.50
CA ASP A 272 -18.10 19.06 -2.87
C ASP A 272 -17.60 20.15 -3.83
N SER A 273 -17.59 21.42 -3.41
CA SER A 273 -17.03 22.53 -4.21
C SER A 273 -15.52 22.38 -4.48
N LEU A 274 -14.79 21.66 -3.61
CA LEU A 274 -13.38 21.35 -3.86
C LEU A 274 -13.19 20.45 -5.09
N LEU A 275 -14.21 19.70 -5.52
CA LEU A 275 -14.12 18.86 -6.72
C LEU A 275 -14.52 19.59 -8.01
N GLU A 276 -15.20 20.73 -7.89
CA GLU A 276 -15.73 21.46 -9.04
C GLU A 276 -14.61 22.08 -9.89
N ASN A 277 -14.75 22.01 -11.22
CA ASN A 277 -13.83 22.59 -12.19
C ASN A 277 -12.36 22.14 -12.06
N LEU A 278 -12.11 21.00 -11.42
CA LEU A 278 -10.76 20.44 -11.31
C LEU A 278 -10.43 19.50 -12.48
N PRO A 279 -9.21 19.58 -13.06
CA PRO A 279 -8.77 18.61 -14.05
C PRO A 279 -8.81 17.16 -13.57
N LEU A 280 -8.59 16.91 -12.27
CA LEU A 280 -8.69 15.56 -11.68
C LEU A 280 -10.12 15.02 -11.64
N SER A 281 -11.12 15.89 -11.62
CA SER A 281 -12.54 15.53 -11.51
C SER A 281 -13.24 15.45 -12.87
N SER A 282 -12.53 15.69 -13.98
CA SER A 282 -13.13 15.63 -15.31
C SER A 282 -13.57 14.20 -15.68
N PRO A 283 -14.44 14.02 -16.70
CA PRO A 283 -14.94 12.71 -17.10
C PRO A 283 -13.83 11.75 -17.55
N LYS A 284 -13.88 10.52 -17.03
CA LYS A 284 -12.94 9.44 -17.40
C LYS A 284 -13.11 9.02 -18.86
N ALA A 285 -12.00 8.69 -19.51
CA ALA A 285 -12.02 7.97 -20.79
C ALA A 285 -12.84 6.66 -20.66
N LYS A 286 -13.65 6.36 -21.68
CA LYS A 286 -14.44 5.13 -21.72
C LYS A 286 -13.50 3.93 -21.81
N LEU A 287 -13.71 2.93 -20.95
CA LEU A 287 -12.95 1.69 -21.01
C LEU A 287 -13.51 0.80 -22.13
N PRO A 288 -12.65 0.15 -22.93
CA PRO A 288 -13.13 -0.81 -23.91
C PRO A 288 -13.73 -2.05 -23.19
N PRO A 289 -14.65 -2.77 -23.85
CA PRO A 289 -15.22 -3.99 -23.29
C PRO A 289 -14.13 -5.07 -23.19
N PHE A 290 -13.89 -5.58 -21.97
CA PHE A 290 -13.01 -6.73 -21.74
C PHE A 290 -13.84 -7.93 -21.29
N GLU A 291 -13.58 -9.12 -21.84
CA GLU A 291 -14.17 -10.37 -21.32
C GLU A 291 -13.68 -10.63 -19.89
N GLU A 292 -14.61 -10.78 -18.93
CA GLU A 292 -14.33 -10.79 -17.49
C GLU A 292 -13.56 -12.03 -16.97
N GLU A 293 -13.16 -12.98 -17.80
CA GLU A 293 -12.86 -14.35 -17.33
C GLU A 293 -11.39 -14.70 -17.05
N LYS A 294 -10.42 -13.87 -17.41
CA LYS A 294 -9.04 -14.14 -16.98
C LYS A 294 -8.77 -13.43 -15.66
N LYS A 295 -8.77 -14.21 -14.57
CA LYS A 295 -8.26 -13.81 -13.24
C LYS A 295 -7.16 -12.79 -13.45
N THR A 296 -7.46 -11.55 -13.09
CA THR A 296 -6.61 -10.40 -13.32
C THR A 296 -5.23 -10.79 -12.81
N GLU A 297 -4.21 -10.83 -13.69
CA GLU A 297 -2.84 -10.61 -13.23
C GLU A 297 -2.85 -9.17 -12.72
N THR A 298 -3.37 -8.98 -11.51
CA THR A 298 -3.51 -7.68 -10.88
C THR A 298 -2.12 -7.08 -10.82
N ALA A 299 -1.96 -5.87 -11.37
CA ALA A 299 -0.85 -4.99 -11.04
C ALA A 299 -0.56 -5.12 -9.54
N GLN A 300 0.69 -5.40 -9.19
CA GLN A 300 1.10 -5.68 -7.81
C GLN A 300 0.43 -4.68 -6.87
N ALA A 301 -0.28 -5.19 -5.85
CA ALA A 301 -0.97 -4.34 -4.89
C ALA A 301 0.03 -3.36 -4.26
N GLN A 302 -0.08 -2.08 -4.61
CA GLN A 302 0.82 -1.06 -4.11
C GLN A 302 0.58 -0.85 -2.62
N LYS A 303 1.66 -0.64 -1.87
CA LYS A 303 1.63 -0.44 -0.41
C LYS A 303 2.47 0.78 -0.07
N PHE A 304 2.23 1.36 1.09
CA PHE A 304 3.13 2.38 1.63
C PHE A 304 4.52 1.77 1.96
N PRO A 305 5.62 2.49 1.70
CA PRO A 305 5.70 3.83 1.11
C PRO A 305 5.37 3.85 -0.39
N LEU A 306 4.59 4.85 -0.82
CA LEU A 306 4.07 4.98 -2.18
C LEU A 306 4.78 6.12 -2.91
N ARG A 307 5.35 5.86 -4.09
CA ARG A 307 5.88 6.90 -4.99
C ARG A 307 4.88 7.17 -6.10
N VAL A 308 4.46 8.41 -6.26
CA VAL A 308 3.52 8.86 -7.30
C VAL A 308 4.23 9.82 -8.24
N TYR A 309 4.11 9.59 -9.54
CA TYR A 309 4.61 10.49 -10.57
C TYR A 309 3.50 11.44 -11.03
N LEU A 310 3.73 12.73 -10.89
CA LEU A 310 2.69 13.75 -11.02
C LEU A 310 2.33 14.03 -12.48
N THR A 311 1.06 13.95 -12.84
CA THR A 311 0.50 14.44 -14.10
C THR A 311 0.16 15.93 -14.02
N TRP A 312 -0.07 16.58 -15.16
CA TRP A 312 -0.57 17.96 -15.17
C TRP A 312 -1.93 18.09 -14.48
N ARG A 313 -2.79 17.06 -14.55
CA ARG A 313 -4.07 17.07 -13.82
C ARG A 313 -3.86 17.15 -12.32
N GLU A 314 -2.92 16.36 -11.78
CA GLU A 314 -2.58 16.35 -10.36
C GLU A 314 -2.01 17.69 -9.88
N ILE A 315 -1.06 18.23 -10.64
CA ILE A 315 -0.40 19.51 -10.34
C ILE A 315 -1.41 20.65 -10.33
N LEU A 316 -2.20 20.82 -11.41
CA LEU A 316 -3.16 21.92 -11.53
C LEU A 316 -4.34 21.79 -10.58
N SER A 317 -4.69 20.56 -10.18
CA SER A 317 -5.74 20.33 -9.18
C SER A 317 -5.24 20.48 -7.73
N GLY A 318 -3.93 20.55 -7.49
CA GLY A 318 -3.38 20.49 -6.13
C GLY A 318 -3.70 19.16 -5.43
N GLY A 319 -3.71 18.07 -6.20
CA GLY A 319 -4.17 16.76 -5.74
C GLY A 319 -3.28 15.60 -6.15
N LEU A 320 -3.62 14.41 -5.66
CA LEU A 320 -2.92 13.16 -5.95
C LEU A 320 -3.91 12.06 -6.27
N LYS A 321 -3.72 11.35 -7.38
CA LYS A 321 -4.42 10.10 -7.63
C LYS A 321 -3.75 8.97 -6.84
N ILE A 322 -4.57 8.14 -6.21
CA ILE A 322 -4.10 7.01 -5.41
C ILE A 322 -4.58 5.70 -6.03
N PRO A 323 -3.74 4.65 -6.05
CA PRO A 323 -4.13 3.33 -6.49
C PRO A 323 -5.39 2.81 -5.80
N ARG A 324 -6.28 2.16 -6.56
CA ARG A 324 -7.56 1.66 -6.02
C ARG A 324 -7.34 0.60 -4.93
N SER A 325 -6.21 -0.11 -5.00
CA SER A 325 -5.77 -1.08 -3.98
C SER A 325 -5.66 -0.50 -2.57
N LEU A 326 -5.41 0.81 -2.43
CA LEU A 326 -5.28 1.49 -1.13
C LEU A 326 -6.60 2.10 -0.62
N ASN A 327 -7.68 2.08 -1.41
CA ASN A 327 -8.95 2.71 -1.04
C ASN A 327 -9.49 2.21 0.30
N LYS A 328 -9.43 0.90 0.54
CA LYS A 328 -9.93 0.32 1.79
C LYS A 328 -9.15 0.80 3.01
N GLU A 329 -7.83 0.96 2.87
CA GLU A 329 -6.97 1.45 3.94
C GLU A 329 -7.21 2.93 4.24
N LEU A 330 -7.47 3.74 3.20
CA LEU A 330 -7.64 5.19 3.31
C LEU A 330 -9.09 5.65 3.56
N SER A 331 -10.08 4.78 3.40
CA SER A 331 -11.50 5.16 3.62
C SER A 331 -11.89 5.33 5.10
N HIS A 332 -10.96 5.12 6.04
CA HIS A 332 -11.22 5.28 7.47
C HIS A 332 -11.32 6.75 7.91
N SER A 333 -10.69 7.67 7.17
CA SER A 333 -10.75 9.11 7.41
C SER A 333 -11.06 9.82 6.11
N ARG A 334 -11.72 10.98 6.19
CA ARG A 334 -11.85 11.90 5.07
C ARG A 334 -10.74 12.93 5.07
N GLU A 335 -10.30 13.34 6.25
CA GLU A 335 -9.26 14.35 6.42
C GLU A 335 -7.96 13.70 6.88
N TYR A 336 -6.86 14.18 6.31
CA TYR A 336 -5.51 13.75 6.56
C TYR A 336 -4.63 14.96 6.80
N VAL A 337 -3.63 14.79 7.67
CA VAL A 337 -2.54 15.74 7.86
C VAL A 337 -1.33 15.22 7.10
N PHE A 338 -0.89 16.01 6.13
CA PHE A 338 0.30 15.73 5.35
C PHE A 338 1.44 16.62 5.82
N THR A 339 2.51 16.01 6.33
CA THR A 339 3.69 16.73 6.80
C THR A 339 4.79 16.66 5.75
N ASP A 340 5.22 17.81 5.24
CA ASP A 340 6.41 17.89 4.38
C ASP A 340 7.66 17.67 5.24
N ILE A 341 8.43 16.62 4.95
CA ILE A 341 9.64 16.27 5.69
C ILE A 341 10.75 17.32 5.52
N GLU A 342 10.77 18.07 4.42
CA GLU A 342 11.80 19.07 4.15
C GLU A 342 11.56 20.38 4.90
N SER A 343 10.35 20.93 4.82
CA SER A 343 10.00 22.18 5.51
C SER A 343 9.47 21.98 6.94
N GLY A 344 8.94 20.79 7.26
CA GLY A 344 8.20 20.52 8.49
C GLY A 344 6.82 21.17 8.53
N LYS A 345 6.30 21.68 7.41
CA LYS A 345 4.98 22.29 7.32
C LYS A 345 3.91 21.22 7.15
N ASP A 346 2.81 21.38 7.89
CA ASP A 346 1.63 20.54 7.80
C ASP A 346 0.59 21.12 6.83
N TYR A 347 -0.03 20.23 6.06
CA TYR A 347 -1.09 20.53 5.10
C TYR A 347 -2.32 19.70 5.42
N THR A 348 -3.49 20.34 5.46
CA THR A 348 -4.78 19.65 5.60
C THR A 348 -5.24 19.16 4.24
N ILE A 349 -5.43 17.85 4.11
CA ILE A 349 -5.77 17.20 2.86
C ILE A 349 -7.06 16.39 3.02
N TYR A 350 -7.93 16.45 2.02
CA TYR A 350 -9.16 15.68 1.97
C TYR A 350 -9.07 14.52 0.97
N TYR A 351 -9.45 13.33 1.42
CA TYR A 351 -9.47 12.10 0.62
C TYR A 351 -10.86 11.81 0.07
N PHE A 352 -10.97 11.67 -1.24
CA PHE A 352 -12.20 11.36 -1.96
C PHE A 352 -12.19 9.90 -2.43
N SER A 353 -12.85 9.02 -1.69
CA SER A 353 -12.82 7.56 -1.92
C SER A 353 -13.41 7.11 -3.26
N SER A 354 -14.44 7.79 -3.77
CA SER A 354 -15.07 7.44 -5.06
C SER A 354 -14.12 7.69 -6.25
N PRO A 355 -13.52 8.89 -6.40
CA PRO A 355 -12.50 9.12 -7.42
C PRO A 355 -11.09 8.61 -7.05
N SER A 356 -10.85 8.17 -5.81
CA SER A 356 -9.54 7.76 -5.28
C SER A 356 -8.49 8.88 -5.31
N ILE A 357 -8.85 10.10 -4.91
CA ILE A 357 -7.92 11.25 -4.95
C ILE A 357 -7.77 11.93 -3.58
N PHE A 358 -6.60 12.50 -3.34
CA PHE A 358 -6.36 13.48 -2.28
C PHE A 358 -6.38 14.90 -2.87
N LEU A 359 -6.92 15.87 -2.14
CA LEU A 359 -6.92 17.30 -2.51
C LEU A 359 -6.46 18.15 -1.32
N GLY A 360 -5.58 19.12 -1.57
CA GLY A 360 -5.08 20.03 -0.53
C GLY A 360 -3.62 20.48 -0.69
N LEU A 361 -2.95 20.08 -1.78
CA LEU A 361 -1.53 20.38 -2.05
C LEU A 361 -1.32 21.54 -3.04
N LYS A 362 -2.37 22.27 -3.40
CA LYS A 362 -2.28 23.36 -4.38
C LYS A 362 -1.22 24.39 -4.03
N GLU A 363 -1.27 24.92 -2.81
CA GLU A 363 -0.28 25.89 -2.32
C GLU A 363 1.15 25.32 -2.35
N PHE A 364 1.31 24.03 -2.02
CA PHE A 364 2.62 23.37 -2.02
C PHE A 364 3.17 23.23 -3.45
N TYR A 365 2.34 22.87 -4.43
CA TYR A 365 2.76 22.74 -5.82
C TYR A 365 3.10 24.10 -6.45
N GLU A 366 2.28 25.11 -6.18
CA GLU A 366 2.53 26.48 -6.63
C GLU A 366 3.81 27.05 -6.01
N SER A 367 4.04 26.86 -4.71
CA SER A 367 5.24 27.38 -4.04
C SER A 367 6.54 26.73 -4.52
N ASN A 368 6.49 25.48 -4.99
CA ASN A 368 7.65 24.73 -5.46
C ASN A 368 7.78 24.69 -7.00
N ASN A 369 6.87 25.33 -7.74
CA ASN A 369 6.79 25.26 -9.20
C ASN A 369 6.93 23.82 -9.71
N VAL A 370 6.11 22.90 -9.18
CA VAL A 370 6.27 21.47 -9.45
C VAL A 370 5.96 21.14 -10.92
N PRO A 371 6.89 20.53 -11.67
CA PRO A 371 6.70 20.20 -13.07
C PRO A 371 6.07 18.81 -13.26
N GLN A 372 5.42 18.60 -14.41
CA GLN A 372 4.92 17.27 -14.78
C GLN A 372 6.06 16.25 -14.84
N GLY A 373 5.80 15.07 -14.29
CA GLY A 373 6.76 13.98 -14.16
C GLY A 373 7.62 14.05 -12.90
N ALA A 374 7.48 15.08 -12.05
CA ALA A 374 8.06 15.08 -10.71
C ALA A 374 7.45 13.96 -9.85
N SER A 375 8.23 13.41 -8.92
CA SER A 375 7.76 12.35 -8.03
C SER A 375 7.60 12.84 -6.60
N ILE A 376 6.44 12.52 -6.03
CA ILE A 376 6.14 12.67 -4.60
C ILE A 376 6.14 11.29 -3.96
N SER A 377 6.79 11.18 -2.80
CA SER A 377 6.78 9.95 -2.01
C SER A 377 5.94 10.17 -0.76
N LEU A 378 5.07 9.20 -0.48
CA LEU A 378 4.14 9.20 0.65
C LEU A 378 4.51 8.05 1.60
N GLU A 379 4.65 8.37 2.89
CA GLU A 379 4.88 7.39 3.94
C GLU A 379 3.84 7.59 5.06
N LYS A 380 3.12 6.52 5.39
CA LYS A 380 2.09 6.57 6.42
C LYS A 380 2.72 6.47 7.81
N LYS A 381 2.53 7.49 8.65
CA LYS A 381 3.03 7.53 10.04
C LYS A 381 1.96 7.20 11.07
N GLY A 382 0.69 7.41 10.73
CA GLY A 382 -0.45 7.14 11.60
C GLY A 382 -1.74 6.88 10.83
N PRO A 383 -2.90 6.79 11.51
CA PRO A 383 -4.19 6.52 10.87
C PRO A 383 -4.60 7.63 9.90
N ALA A 384 -4.40 8.90 10.28
CA ALA A 384 -4.71 10.09 9.48
C ALA A 384 -3.48 10.99 9.22
N HIS A 385 -2.27 10.47 9.42
CA HIS A 385 -1.02 11.23 9.30
C HIS A 385 -0.09 10.60 8.26
N ILE A 386 0.28 11.37 7.24
CA ILE A 386 1.15 10.95 6.14
C ILE A 386 2.31 11.94 6.05
N SER A 387 3.54 11.45 6.11
CA SER A 387 4.70 12.28 5.78
C SER A 387 4.98 12.17 4.29
N PHE A 388 5.28 13.28 3.64
CA PHE A 388 5.60 13.29 2.22
C PHE A 388 6.84 14.12 1.90
N TRP A 389 7.42 13.86 0.74
CA TRP A 389 8.50 14.67 0.20
C TRP A 389 8.51 14.63 -1.32
N LEU A 390 8.99 15.71 -1.93
CA LEU A 390 9.18 15.84 -3.36
C LEU A 390 10.64 15.50 -3.72
N LYS A 391 10.87 14.82 -4.84
CA LYS A 391 12.22 14.61 -5.35
C LYS A 391 12.81 15.90 -5.89
N THR A 392 13.88 16.39 -5.27
CA THR A 392 14.56 17.64 -5.64
C THR A 392 15.99 17.39 -6.13
N SER A 393 16.51 18.33 -6.92
CA SER A 393 17.87 18.33 -7.46
C SER A 393 18.59 19.61 -7.07
N LYS A 394 19.94 19.58 -7.06
CA LYS A 394 20.74 20.79 -6.83
C LYS A 394 20.73 21.76 -8.03
N LYS A 395 20.38 21.26 -9.22
CA LYS A 395 20.32 22.06 -10.44
C LYS A 395 18.93 22.66 -10.58
N LYS A 396 18.89 23.96 -10.86
CA LYS A 396 17.66 24.68 -11.19
C LYS A 396 17.28 24.34 -12.63
N LEU A 397 16.02 23.98 -12.86
CA LEU A 397 15.46 23.64 -14.17
C LEU A 397 14.47 24.72 -14.57
N SER A 398 14.46 25.13 -15.84
CA SER A 398 13.38 25.95 -16.41
C SER A 398 12.29 25.02 -16.92
N VAL A 399 11.03 25.31 -16.59
CA VAL A 399 9.86 24.53 -17.03
C VAL A 399 8.72 25.48 -17.37
N SER A 400 8.01 25.19 -18.46
CA SER A 400 6.83 25.97 -18.87
C SER A 400 5.61 25.67 -18.01
N LYS A 401 4.81 26.70 -17.76
CA LYS A 401 3.49 26.55 -17.14
C LYS A 401 2.42 26.21 -18.17
N VAL A 402 1.51 25.34 -17.73
CA VAL A 402 0.32 24.94 -18.47
C VAL A 402 -0.91 25.42 -17.72
N ALA A 403 -1.92 25.90 -18.46
CA ALA A 403 -3.24 26.23 -17.94
C ALA A 403 -4.26 25.17 -18.35
N TYR A 404 -5.41 25.15 -17.68
CA TYR A 404 -6.49 24.20 -17.93
C TYR A 404 -7.83 24.93 -18.01
N ASP A 405 -8.60 24.62 -19.07
CA ASP A 405 -9.98 25.06 -19.23
C ASP A 405 -10.94 23.91 -18.82
N PRO A 406 -11.71 24.07 -17.74
CA PRO A 406 -12.64 23.05 -17.26
C PRO A 406 -13.86 22.84 -18.15
N LYS A 407 -14.23 23.81 -19.01
CA LYS A 407 -15.43 23.69 -19.86
C LYS A 407 -15.20 22.73 -21.01
N GLU A 408 -14.08 22.90 -21.69
CA GLU A 408 -13.69 22.10 -22.84
C GLU A 408 -12.80 20.91 -22.45
N ASP A 409 -12.37 20.78 -21.18
CA ASP A 409 -11.37 19.81 -20.72
C ASP A 409 -10.05 19.90 -21.52
N ILE A 410 -9.58 21.11 -21.82
CA ILE A 410 -8.40 21.37 -22.66
C ILE A 410 -7.28 21.99 -21.84
N PHE A 411 -6.03 21.60 -22.15
CA PHE A 411 -4.84 22.26 -21.63
C PHE A 411 -4.28 23.24 -22.66
N SER A 412 -3.74 24.35 -22.19
CA SER A 412 -3.12 25.37 -23.04
C SER A 412 -1.79 25.83 -22.47
N GLU A 413 -0.87 26.24 -23.35
CA GLU A 413 0.38 26.86 -22.93
C GLU A 413 0.12 28.29 -22.43
N THR A 414 0.83 28.70 -21.38
CA THR A 414 0.74 30.07 -20.83
C THR A 414 1.85 31.00 -21.35
N GLY A 415 2.91 30.44 -21.92
CA GLY A 415 4.12 31.17 -22.33
C GLY A 415 5.01 31.59 -21.15
N GLU A 416 4.64 31.29 -19.91
CA GLU A 416 5.44 31.57 -18.73
C GLU A 416 6.45 30.45 -18.45
N GLU A 417 7.73 30.81 -18.39
CA GLU A 417 8.78 29.94 -17.87
C GLU A 417 9.01 30.17 -16.37
N VAL A 418 9.00 29.08 -15.60
CA VAL A 418 9.32 29.10 -14.18
C VAL A 418 10.48 28.18 -13.85
N PHE A 419 11.23 28.59 -12.84
CA PHE A 419 12.36 27.81 -12.37
C PHE A 419 11.98 26.95 -11.16
N THR A 420 12.42 25.70 -11.17
CA THR A 420 12.19 24.73 -10.09
C THR A 420 13.44 23.92 -9.76
N PHE A 421 13.51 23.44 -8.51
CA PHE A 421 14.48 22.43 -8.08
C PHE A 421 13.89 21.01 -8.13
N SER A 422 12.59 20.88 -8.41
CA SER A 422 11.91 19.60 -8.53
C SER A 422 12.42 18.83 -9.74
N LEU A 423 12.78 17.56 -9.55
CA LEU A 423 13.38 16.76 -10.62
C LEU A 423 12.31 15.90 -11.32
N PRO A 424 11.89 16.23 -12.56
CA PRO A 424 11.01 15.37 -13.32
C PRO A 424 11.76 14.12 -13.81
N ASN A 425 11.06 13.00 -13.91
CA ASN A 425 11.62 11.79 -14.48
C ASN A 425 11.73 11.94 -16.02
N LYS A 426 12.94 11.72 -16.54
CA LYS A 426 13.30 11.93 -17.95
C LYS A 426 12.44 11.15 -18.95
N ILE A 427 11.94 9.98 -18.57
CA ILE A 427 11.15 9.12 -19.47
C ILE A 427 9.73 9.66 -19.64
N ILE A 428 9.16 10.27 -18.59
CA ILE A 428 7.75 10.67 -18.56
C ILE A 428 7.53 12.18 -18.70
N HIS A 429 8.59 12.98 -18.53
CA HIS A 429 8.51 14.42 -18.69
C HIS A 429 8.07 14.80 -20.10
N LEU A 430 7.10 15.70 -20.19
CA LEU A 430 6.53 16.21 -21.43
C LEU A 430 7.10 17.60 -21.71
N GLU A 431 8.02 17.67 -22.67
CA GLU A 431 8.61 18.91 -23.15
C GLU A 431 7.60 19.70 -23.99
N ILE A 432 7.87 21.00 -24.19
CA ILE A 432 6.99 21.95 -24.91
C ILE A 432 6.62 21.43 -26.31
N GLU A 433 7.60 20.88 -27.04
CA GLU A 433 7.36 20.32 -28.38
C GLU A 433 6.36 19.14 -28.34
N THR A 434 6.45 18.32 -27.30
CA THR A 434 5.51 17.20 -27.08
C THR A 434 4.12 17.71 -26.72
N LEU A 435 4.04 18.77 -25.90
CA LEU A 435 2.78 19.41 -25.52
C LEU A 435 2.09 20.04 -26.73
N ASN A 436 2.81 20.80 -27.56
CA ASN A 436 2.26 21.42 -28.76
C ASN A 436 1.73 20.36 -29.74
N LYS A 437 2.44 19.24 -29.89
CA LYS A 437 1.94 18.10 -30.67
C LYS A 437 0.68 17.49 -30.05
N LEU A 438 0.60 17.33 -28.73
CA LEU A 438 -0.61 16.84 -28.06
C LEU A 438 -1.79 17.78 -28.26
N PHE A 439 -1.58 19.09 -28.19
CA PHE A 439 -2.65 20.08 -28.35
C PHE A 439 -3.27 20.01 -29.75
N SER A 440 -2.48 19.68 -30.77
CA SER A 440 -3.00 19.48 -32.13
C SER A 440 -3.94 18.27 -32.28
N LEU A 441 -3.93 17.34 -31.32
CA LEU A 441 -4.72 16.12 -31.33
C LEU A 441 -6.09 16.25 -30.61
N TYR A 442 -6.39 17.40 -30.00
CA TYR A 442 -7.66 17.58 -29.28
C TYR A 442 -8.90 17.35 -30.15
N GLY A 443 -8.86 17.71 -31.43
CA GLY A 443 -9.98 17.51 -32.34
C GLY A 443 -10.30 16.04 -32.67
N GLN A 444 -9.43 15.09 -32.32
CA GLN A 444 -9.61 13.67 -32.64
C GLN A 444 -10.12 12.83 -31.47
N ARG A 445 -10.26 13.40 -30.25
CA ARG A 445 -10.36 12.60 -29.01
C ARG A 445 -11.78 12.25 -28.55
N ASP A 446 -12.79 13.03 -28.92
CA ASP A 446 -14.02 13.12 -28.11
C ASP A 446 -14.84 11.82 -28.14
N ASP A 447 -14.83 11.12 -29.27
CA ASP A 447 -15.52 9.85 -29.48
C ASP A 447 -14.65 8.61 -29.22
N MET A 448 -13.35 8.79 -28.96
CA MET A 448 -12.42 7.69 -28.78
C MET A 448 -12.55 7.02 -27.41
N ASP A 449 -12.49 5.68 -27.39
CA ASP A 449 -12.28 4.91 -26.16
C ASP A 449 -10.80 4.93 -25.71
N LEU A 450 -10.51 4.38 -24.51
CA LEU A 450 -9.15 4.37 -23.98
C LEU A 450 -8.17 3.58 -24.88
N ARG A 451 -8.62 2.54 -25.59
CA ARG A 451 -7.77 1.76 -26.51
C ARG A 451 -7.43 2.58 -27.75
N GLU A 452 -8.41 3.24 -28.34
CA GLU A 452 -8.25 4.12 -29.50
C GLU A 452 -7.35 5.31 -29.19
N LEU A 453 -7.52 5.93 -28.01
CA LEU A 453 -6.61 6.98 -27.52
C LEU A 453 -5.18 6.47 -27.36
N LEU A 454 -4.99 5.26 -26.84
CA LEU A 454 -3.66 4.65 -26.75
C LEU A 454 -3.05 4.40 -28.14
N ILE A 455 -3.83 3.93 -29.11
CA ILE A 455 -3.37 3.75 -30.49
C ILE A 455 -2.91 5.10 -31.08
N LEU A 456 -3.71 6.16 -30.91
CA LEU A 456 -3.37 7.51 -31.36
C LEU A 456 -2.04 7.99 -30.75
N ILE A 457 -1.84 7.75 -29.45
CA ILE A 457 -0.62 8.12 -28.74
C ILE A 457 0.59 7.32 -29.27
N PHE A 458 0.48 6.01 -29.45
CA PHE A 458 1.59 5.21 -29.96
C PHE A 458 1.97 5.59 -31.40
N LYS A 459 0.99 5.89 -32.26
CA LYS A 459 1.25 6.38 -33.63
C LYS A 459 1.98 7.73 -33.66
N ASN A 460 1.63 8.66 -32.76
CA ASN A 460 2.19 10.00 -32.77
C ASN A 460 3.48 10.16 -31.97
N PHE A 461 3.63 9.41 -30.87
CA PHE A 461 4.72 9.58 -29.90
C PHE A 461 5.59 8.34 -29.73
N GLY A 462 5.24 7.22 -30.39
CA GLY A 462 6.03 6.00 -30.39
C GLY A 462 7.44 6.22 -30.92
N LEU A 463 8.43 5.69 -30.20
CA LEU A 463 9.80 5.68 -30.69
C LEU A 463 9.90 4.65 -31.82
N LYS A 464 10.53 5.05 -32.94
CA LYS A 464 10.68 4.20 -34.12
C LYS A 464 11.72 3.10 -33.86
N GLY A 465 11.33 1.85 -34.09
CA GLY A 465 12.15 0.64 -34.11
C GLY A 465 11.57 -0.34 -35.14
N GLU A 466 11.59 -1.64 -34.87
CA GLU A 466 10.82 -2.64 -35.66
C GLU A 466 9.30 -2.43 -35.54
N ALA A 467 8.85 -1.99 -34.36
CA ALA A 467 7.49 -1.57 -34.06
C ALA A 467 7.54 -0.27 -33.22
N LEU A 468 6.45 0.49 -33.21
CA LEU A 468 6.34 1.69 -32.38
C LEU A 468 6.27 1.28 -30.91
N PHE A 469 7.15 1.82 -30.05
CA PHE A 469 7.18 1.44 -28.63
C PHE A 469 7.16 2.64 -27.69
N LEU A 470 6.53 2.44 -26.52
CA LEU A 470 6.44 3.40 -25.44
C LEU A 470 6.46 2.70 -24.08
N HIS A 471 6.98 3.38 -23.06
CA HIS A 471 6.78 2.97 -21.67
C HIS A 471 5.35 3.30 -21.23
N PHE A 472 4.67 2.38 -20.53
CA PHE A 472 3.27 2.55 -20.15
C PHE A 472 3.01 3.79 -19.28
N LEU A 473 3.95 4.16 -18.39
CA LEU A 473 3.85 5.42 -17.63
C LEU A 473 3.87 6.64 -18.56
N ARG A 474 4.73 6.65 -19.59
CA ARG A 474 4.75 7.74 -20.57
C ARG A 474 3.43 7.78 -21.34
N ALA A 475 2.93 6.64 -21.79
CA ALA A 475 1.62 6.54 -22.44
C ALA A 475 0.49 7.06 -21.53
N PHE A 476 0.52 6.71 -20.23
CA PHE A 476 -0.42 7.22 -19.24
C PHE A 476 -0.37 8.75 -19.13
N HIS A 477 0.81 9.36 -18.97
CA HIS A 477 0.94 10.82 -18.89
C HIS A 477 0.49 11.53 -20.17
N LEU A 478 0.73 10.94 -21.35
CA LEU A 478 0.30 11.46 -22.64
C LEU A 478 -1.23 11.37 -22.81
N VAL A 479 -1.83 10.21 -22.51
CA VAL A 479 -3.29 10.03 -22.61
C VAL A 479 -4.01 10.89 -21.58
N ASP A 480 -3.51 11.00 -20.34
CA ASP A 480 -4.14 11.79 -19.28
C ASP A 480 -4.27 13.27 -19.67
N MET A 481 -3.37 13.80 -20.52
CA MET A 481 -3.48 15.15 -21.09
C MET A 481 -4.63 15.30 -22.09
N LEU A 482 -4.93 14.26 -22.87
CA LEU A 482 -6.02 14.26 -23.83
C LEU A 482 -7.37 14.02 -23.13
N LYS A 483 -7.44 13.01 -22.27
CA LYS A 483 -8.67 12.63 -21.55
C LYS A 483 -8.29 11.98 -20.23
N GLN A 484 -9.01 12.34 -19.16
CA GLN A 484 -8.67 11.89 -17.82
C GLN A 484 -8.73 10.35 -17.72
N THR A 485 -7.67 9.75 -17.17
CA THR A 485 -7.55 8.29 -17.04
C THR A 485 -6.76 7.91 -15.78
N ASN A 486 -6.57 6.62 -15.52
CA ASN A 486 -5.77 6.11 -14.41
C ASN A 486 -4.65 5.21 -14.94
N GLN A 487 -3.52 5.19 -14.22
CA GLN A 487 -2.39 4.32 -14.55
C GLN A 487 -2.81 2.84 -14.64
N GLU A 488 -3.62 2.37 -13.69
CA GLU A 488 -4.13 0.98 -13.66
C GLU A 488 -4.98 0.66 -14.91
N ASP A 489 -5.82 1.61 -15.34
CA ASP A 489 -6.72 1.43 -16.48
C ASP A 489 -5.94 1.43 -17.82
N VAL A 490 -4.89 2.25 -17.93
CA VAL A 490 -3.96 2.25 -19.07
C VAL A 490 -3.17 0.95 -19.16
N GLU A 491 -2.56 0.52 -18.05
CA GLU A 491 -1.79 -0.74 -18.01
C GLU A 491 -2.69 -1.93 -18.33
N LYS A 492 -3.91 -1.96 -17.77
CA LYS A 492 -4.93 -2.98 -18.10
C LYS A 492 -5.23 -2.97 -19.60
N THR A 493 -5.54 -1.80 -20.17
CA THR A 493 -5.90 -1.71 -21.59
C THR A 493 -4.77 -2.18 -22.51
N LEU A 494 -3.52 -1.84 -22.20
CA LEU A 494 -2.36 -2.30 -22.95
C LEU A 494 -2.10 -3.82 -22.82
N LEU A 495 -2.48 -4.45 -21.71
CA LEU A 495 -2.33 -5.90 -21.51
C LEU A 495 -3.42 -6.72 -22.22
N PHE A 496 -4.63 -6.20 -22.32
CA PHE A 496 -5.78 -6.93 -22.85
C PHE A 496 -6.10 -6.63 -24.33
N SER A 497 -5.50 -5.59 -24.90
CA SER A 497 -5.72 -5.21 -26.29
C SER A 497 -4.76 -5.96 -27.23
N PRO A 498 -5.26 -6.59 -28.32
CA PRO A 498 -4.44 -7.44 -29.19
C PRO A 498 -3.39 -6.66 -30.01
N GLU A 499 -3.57 -5.36 -30.19
CA GLU A 499 -2.62 -4.51 -30.91
C GLU A 499 -1.33 -4.24 -30.14
N PHE A 500 -1.31 -4.53 -28.84
CA PHE A 500 -0.18 -4.22 -27.97
C PHE A 500 0.49 -5.49 -27.47
N SER A 501 1.82 -5.52 -27.52
CA SER A 501 2.60 -6.59 -26.89
C SER A 501 3.53 -6.03 -25.82
N ARG A 502 3.53 -6.67 -24.64
CA ARG A 502 4.44 -6.31 -23.56
C ARG A 502 5.85 -6.78 -23.89
N SER A 503 6.85 -5.93 -23.70
CA SER A 503 8.25 -6.32 -23.82
C SER A 503 8.64 -7.29 -22.71
N GLU A 504 9.13 -8.47 -23.09
CA GLU A 504 9.77 -9.40 -22.15
C GLU A 504 11.12 -8.88 -21.65
N LYS A 505 11.80 -8.04 -22.45
CA LYS A 505 13.17 -7.56 -22.20
C LYS A 505 13.20 -6.29 -21.35
N LYS A 506 12.26 -5.36 -21.57
CA LYS A 506 12.19 -4.06 -20.88
C LYS A 506 10.88 -3.97 -20.09
N LYS A 507 10.97 -4.03 -18.76
CA LYS A 507 9.79 -3.91 -17.89
C LYS A 507 9.05 -2.60 -18.16
N GLY A 508 7.73 -2.69 -18.35
CA GLY A 508 6.86 -1.54 -18.59
C GLY A 508 6.87 -0.98 -20.01
N VAL A 509 7.68 -1.52 -20.94
CA VAL A 509 7.63 -1.12 -22.34
C VAL A 509 6.62 -1.99 -23.09
N PHE A 510 5.78 -1.34 -23.90
CA PHE A 510 4.83 -1.98 -24.80
C PHE A 510 5.18 -1.62 -26.25
N PHE A 511 4.91 -2.54 -27.16
CA PHE A 511 5.00 -2.36 -28.60
C PHE A 511 3.60 -2.30 -29.19
N TYR A 512 3.40 -1.42 -30.17
CA TYR A 512 2.20 -1.34 -30.97
C TYR A 512 2.44 -1.97 -32.33
N HIS A 513 1.62 -2.96 -32.68
CA HIS A 513 1.59 -3.60 -33.98
C HIS A 513 0.36 -3.10 -34.72
N GLU A 514 0.58 -2.39 -35.82
CA GLU A 514 -0.51 -1.99 -36.69
C GLU A 514 -1.14 -3.25 -37.26
N LYS A 515 -2.47 -3.39 -37.15
CA LYS A 515 -3.18 -4.50 -37.80
C LYS A 515 -2.89 -4.40 -39.29
N ILE A 516 -2.12 -5.36 -39.80
CA ILE A 516 -2.01 -5.58 -41.25
C ILE A 516 -3.45 -5.86 -41.68
N LYS A 517 -4.04 -4.93 -42.45
CA LYS A 517 -5.30 -5.21 -43.15
C LYS A 517 -5.03 -6.44 -44.02
N THR A 518 -5.49 -7.61 -43.60
CA THR A 518 -5.52 -8.76 -44.49
C THR A 518 -6.46 -8.41 -45.63
N GLU A 519 -6.09 -8.79 -46.85
CA GLU A 519 -6.82 -8.52 -48.11
C GLU A 519 -8.31 -8.94 -48.10
N GLY A 520 -8.80 -9.57 -47.03
CA GLY A 520 -10.22 -9.89 -46.80
C GLY A 520 -11.09 -8.70 -46.37
N GLU A 521 -10.55 -7.61 -45.80
CA GLU A 521 -11.34 -6.41 -45.45
C GLU A 521 -11.34 -5.33 -46.55
N LEU A 522 -10.48 -5.46 -47.57
CA LEU A 522 -10.55 -4.65 -48.81
C LEU A 522 -11.60 -5.19 -49.80
N LYS A 523 -12.25 -6.33 -49.50
CA LYS A 523 -13.29 -6.95 -50.33
C LYS A 523 -14.73 -6.74 -49.83
N LEU A 524 -14.93 -5.82 -48.87
CA LEU A 524 -16.27 -5.44 -48.38
C LEU A 524 -16.70 -4.02 -48.79
N GLU A 525 -15.97 -3.36 -49.68
CA GLU A 525 -16.60 -2.37 -50.56
C GLU A 525 -17.20 -3.14 -51.73
N GLU A 526 -18.48 -3.49 -51.61
CA GLU A 526 -19.26 -3.98 -52.74
C GLU A 526 -19.21 -2.93 -53.86
N PRO A 527 -18.78 -3.31 -55.08
CA PRO A 527 -18.82 -2.42 -56.22
C PRO A 527 -20.27 -2.20 -56.63
N VAL A 528 -20.64 -0.94 -56.87
CA VAL A 528 -21.91 -0.57 -57.52
C VAL A 528 -21.94 -1.23 -58.90
N GLU A 529 -22.88 -2.15 -59.10
CA GLU A 529 -23.15 -2.78 -60.40
C GLU A 529 -23.61 -1.72 -61.41
N ILE A 530 -22.77 -1.46 -62.41
CA ILE A 530 -23.15 -0.81 -63.66
C ILE A 530 -23.48 -1.93 -64.66
N PRO A 531 -24.64 -1.95 -65.32
CA PRO A 531 -24.97 -2.95 -66.32
C PRO A 531 -24.09 -2.81 -67.58
N LEU A 532 -23.46 -3.92 -67.98
CA LEU A 532 -22.71 -4.05 -69.23
C LEU A 532 -23.69 -4.33 -70.39
N GLU A 533 -23.75 -3.45 -71.38
CA GLU A 533 -24.18 -3.80 -72.72
C GLU A 533 -23.31 -3.07 -73.76
N MET A 534 -22.73 -3.87 -74.66
CA MET A 534 -22.08 -3.55 -75.94
C MET A 534 -20.58 -3.14 -75.95
N LEU A 535 -19.73 -4.15 -76.21
CA LEU A 535 -18.59 -4.07 -77.15
C LEU A 535 -19.06 -4.69 -78.50
N PRO A 536 -18.38 -4.55 -79.67
CA PRO A 536 -17.00 -4.13 -79.95
C PRO A 536 -16.93 -3.05 -81.09
N GLU A 537 -15.81 -2.51 -81.59
CA GLU A 537 -14.75 -3.19 -82.37
C GLU A 537 -13.62 -2.20 -82.77
N GLU A 538 -12.50 -2.78 -83.21
CA GLU A 538 -11.12 -2.29 -83.33
C GLU A 538 -10.80 -1.19 -84.38
N LYS A 539 -9.66 -0.49 -84.17
CA LYS A 539 -8.55 -0.23 -85.14
C LYS A 539 -7.50 0.72 -84.51
N LEU A 540 -6.27 0.28 -84.24
CA LEU A 540 -5.05 0.17 -85.08
C LEU A 540 -4.20 1.46 -85.08
N GLU A 541 -2.95 1.32 -84.60
CA GLU A 541 -1.66 1.92 -85.07
C GLU A 541 -0.65 1.85 -83.90
N GLU A 542 0.21 0.82 -83.85
CA GLU A 542 1.57 0.73 -84.43
C GLU A 542 2.62 1.66 -83.81
N TYR A 543 3.57 1.04 -83.11
CA TYR A 543 4.86 1.58 -82.66
C TYR A 543 5.81 1.80 -83.86
N PRO A 544 6.98 2.42 -83.63
CA PRO A 544 8.16 1.57 -83.79
C PRO A 544 9.19 1.65 -82.65
N ASP A 545 9.86 0.51 -82.55
CA ASP A 545 11.00 0.09 -81.75
C ASP A 545 12.25 0.98 -81.86
N GLU A 546 13.09 0.95 -80.81
CA GLU A 546 14.52 0.62 -80.96
C GLU A 546 15.19 0.19 -79.63
N VAL A 547 15.39 -1.13 -79.49
CA VAL A 547 16.65 -1.86 -79.16
C VAL A 547 17.36 -1.64 -77.79
N LEU A 548 17.28 -2.68 -76.95
CA LEU A 548 18.24 -3.16 -75.91
C LEU A 548 19.56 -3.69 -76.56
N PRO A 549 20.72 -4.02 -75.90
CA PRO A 549 21.09 -4.08 -74.47
C PRO A 549 22.59 -3.71 -74.13
N GLU A 550 22.98 -3.99 -72.88
CA GLU A 550 24.22 -4.71 -72.46
C GLU A 550 25.58 -4.04 -72.16
N LEU A 551 26.23 -4.69 -71.18
CA LEU A 551 27.55 -4.50 -70.59
C LEU A 551 28.72 -4.83 -71.54
N GLY A 552 29.85 -4.16 -71.35
CA GLY A 552 31.19 -4.58 -71.81
C GLY A 552 32.25 -3.50 -71.54
N THR A 553 33.05 -3.62 -70.47
CA THR A 553 34.48 -4.02 -70.44
C THR A 553 35.47 -2.99 -71.01
N ILE A 554 36.23 -2.27 -70.16
CA ILE A 554 37.63 -2.51 -69.69
C ILE A 554 38.70 -2.08 -70.72
N GLU A 555 39.55 -1.12 -70.31
CA GLU A 555 41.04 -1.10 -70.42
C GLU A 555 41.53 0.19 -69.69
N GLU A 556 42.14 0.11 -68.51
CA GLU A 556 43.58 -0.13 -68.17
C GLU A 556 44.44 1.17 -68.25
N ILE A 557 44.99 1.77 -67.17
CA ILE A 557 46.15 1.43 -66.27
C ILE A 557 46.94 2.79 -66.09
N PRO A 558 47.77 3.07 -65.04
CA PRO A 558 48.32 2.22 -63.97
C PRO A 558 48.20 2.72 -62.51
N LEU A 559 48.22 1.74 -61.59
CA LEU A 559 48.90 1.74 -60.27
C LEU A 559 50.35 1.26 -60.44
N PRO A 560 51.35 1.55 -59.54
CA PRO A 560 51.60 0.72 -58.32
C PRO A 560 52.27 1.46 -57.12
N GLU A 561 51.82 1.32 -55.86
CA GLU A 561 52.24 0.37 -54.78
C GLU A 561 53.37 0.88 -53.81
N PRO A 562 53.54 0.31 -52.58
CA PRO A 562 53.79 0.99 -51.29
C PRO A 562 55.26 0.72 -50.78
N PRO A 563 55.73 0.79 -49.48
CA PRO A 563 55.01 0.77 -48.19
C PRO A 563 55.67 1.42 -46.92
N LYS A 564 55.03 1.16 -45.76
CA LYS A 564 55.55 0.86 -44.39
C LYS A 564 55.70 1.94 -43.29
N GLU A 565 55.04 1.60 -42.16
CA GLU A 565 55.50 1.62 -40.74
C GLU A 565 56.18 2.87 -40.16
N ARG A 566 55.66 3.43 -39.04
CA ARG A 566 55.98 3.07 -37.64
C ARG A 566 55.65 4.21 -36.65
N GLU A 567 55.53 3.79 -35.40
CA GLU A 567 55.34 4.56 -34.17
C GLU A 567 56.52 5.48 -33.81
N GLU A 568 56.19 6.50 -33.02
CA GLU A 568 56.91 7.03 -31.85
C GLU A 568 58.24 7.85 -31.97
N ILE A 569 58.25 8.91 -31.14
CA ILE A 569 59.35 9.56 -30.41
C ILE A 569 59.93 10.91 -30.93
N ILE A 570 59.69 11.96 -30.12
CA ILE A 570 60.60 12.98 -29.49
C ILE A 570 61.87 13.34 -30.31
N GLU A 571 62.33 14.58 -30.53
CA GLU A 571 62.57 15.72 -29.63
C GLU A 571 63.28 16.81 -30.46
N GLU A 572 63.12 18.09 -30.13
CA GLU A 572 64.29 18.97 -30.09
C GLU A 572 64.13 20.02 -28.97
N VAL A 573 64.88 19.75 -27.90
CA VAL A 573 65.18 20.61 -26.75
C VAL A 573 66.44 21.41 -27.07
N LYS A 574 66.53 22.63 -26.54
CA LYS A 574 67.73 23.23 -25.86
C LYS A 574 67.43 24.70 -25.54
N VAL A 575 67.70 25.30 -24.36
CA VAL A 575 68.79 25.22 -23.35
C VAL A 575 68.23 25.84 -22.04
N GLN A 576 68.13 25.13 -20.90
CA GLN A 576 69.11 24.95 -19.77
C GLN A 576 69.22 26.18 -18.80
N VAL A 577 69.44 26.16 -17.46
CA VAL A 577 69.93 25.22 -16.38
C VAL A 577 70.20 26.12 -15.12
N PRO A 578 70.46 25.70 -13.85
CA PRO A 578 70.00 24.56 -13.03
C PRO A 578 69.90 24.80 -11.47
N SER A 579 69.37 23.78 -10.77
CA SER A 579 69.72 23.15 -9.47
C SER A 579 70.40 23.91 -8.29
N GLU A 580 69.96 23.62 -7.06
CA GLU A 580 70.72 22.71 -6.16
C GLU A 580 69.86 22.09 -5.03
N LEU A 581 70.28 20.89 -4.61
CA LEU A 581 69.66 19.94 -3.69
C LEU A 581 70.46 19.84 -2.38
N GLN A 582 69.87 19.12 -1.41
CA GLN A 582 70.43 18.43 -0.22
C GLN A 582 70.11 19.09 1.13
N LYS A 583 69.89 18.41 2.27
CA LYS A 583 69.61 17.01 2.66
C LYS A 583 69.18 17.03 4.15
N GLU A 584 68.47 15.96 4.54
CA GLU A 584 68.06 15.41 5.85
C GLU A 584 68.67 15.90 7.18
N GLU A 585 67.85 15.95 8.25
CA GLU A 585 68.08 15.18 9.50
C GLU A 585 66.86 15.09 10.43
N ILE A 586 66.82 14.04 11.25
CA ILE A 586 65.71 13.54 12.08
C ILE A 586 65.92 13.90 13.58
N GLN A 587 64.81 13.94 14.35
CA GLN A 587 64.65 13.62 15.79
C GLN A 587 64.74 14.75 16.87
N LYS A 588 63.61 15.05 17.55
CA LYS A 588 63.24 14.58 18.92
C LYS A 588 62.10 15.40 19.55
N ARG A 589 61.23 14.70 20.30
CA ARG A 589 60.20 15.24 21.22
C ARG A 589 60.84 15.88 22.47
N PRO A 590 60.08 16.71 23.21
CA PRO A 590 59.95 16.51 24.64
C PRO A 590 58.48 16.36 25.12
N LYS A 591 58.36 15.85 26.35
CA LYS A 591 57.16 15.34 27.04
C LYS A 591 56.55 16.37 28.02
N LYS A 592 55.22 16.25 28.18
CA LYS A 592 54.37 16.38 29.39
C LYS A 592 54.22 17.74 30.11
N GLU A 593 52.94 18.12 30.33
CA GLU A 593 52.31 18.18 31.66
C GLU A 593 50.75 18.11 31.59
N LYS A 594 50.13 17.49 32.60
CA LYS A 594 48.69 17.40 32.95
C LYS A 594 48.61 17.86 34.41
N PRO A 595 47.54 18.50 34.98
CA PRO A 595 46.19 17.89 35.18
C PRO A 595 45.05 18.96 35.34
N PRO A 596 43.85 18.74 35.96
CA PRO A 596 43.13 17.52 36.32
C PRO A 596 41.65 17.44 35.81
N LYS A 597 41.10 16.22 35.95
CA LYS A 597 39.67 15.86 35.80
C LYS A 597 38.81 16.46 36.92
N LYS A 598 37.58 16.90 36.61
CA LYS A 598 36.43 16.84 37.54
C LYS A 598 35.35 15.91 37.00
N LYS A 599 34.85 15.05 37.89
CA LYS A 599 33.85 13.99 37.70
C LYS A 599 32.52 14.43 38.35
N LYS A 600 31.40 13.99 37.75
CA LYS A 600 30.00 13.93 38.25
C LYS A 600 29.26 15.27 38.26
N ARG A 601 27.99 15.37 37.82
CA ARG A 601 26.84 14.50 38.15
C ARG A 601 25.85 14.31 36.98
N LYS A 602 25.20 13.13 36.99
CA LYS A 602 23.95 12.83 36.28
C LYS A 602 22.80 13.65 36.89
N ALA A 603 21.93 14.20 36.05
CA ALA A 603 20.53 14.42 36.37
C ALA A 603 19.70 14.12 35.11
N LYS A 604 18.83 13.11 35.23
CA LYS A 604 17.73 12.82 34.31
C LYS A 604 16.73 13.97 34.38
N ILE A 605 16.30 14.51 33.24
CA ILE A 605 14.93 15.01 33.06
C ILE A 605 14.51 14.64 31.64
N ASP A 606 13.50 13.78 31.55
CA ASP A 606 12.70 13.50 30.37
C ASP A 606 12.10 14.80 29.82
N ARG A 607 12.34 15.09 28.54
CA ARG A 607 11.38 15.76 27.66
C ARG A 607 11.52 15.18 26.26
N GLU A 608 10.61 14.27 25.98
CA GLU A 608 9.95 14.00 24.71
C GLU A 608 10.27 15.04 23.62
N SER A 609 11.40 14.85 22.93
CA SER A 609 11.68 15.54 21.67
C SER A 609 11.28 14.60 20.55
N THR A 610 10.16 14.92 19.93
CA THR A 610 9.71 14.44 18.61
C THR A 610 10.84 13.82 17.79
N LEU A 611 10.64 12.55 17.39
CA LEU A 611 11.49 11.77 16.50
C LEU A 611 11.72 12.51 15.18
N ARG A 612 12.72 13.39 15.12
CA ARG A 612 13.29 13.86 13.87
C ARG A 612 14.01 12.67 13.23
N ILE A 613 13.35 12.07 12.25
CA ILE A 613 13.95 11.12 11.31
C ILE A 613 15.25 11.73 10.80
N ARG A 614 16.37 11.07 11.09
CA ARG A 614 17.70 11.53 10.65
C ARG A 614 17.69 11.49 9.13
N LYS A 615 18.19 12.53 8.45
CA LYS A 615 18.30 12.65 6.97
C LYS A 615 18.82 11.38 6.24
N GLY A 616 19.44 10.44 6.94
CA GLY A 616 19.83 9.12 6.42
C GLY A 616 18.69 8.14 6.16
N GLU A 617 17.60 8.14 6.93
CA GLU A 617 16.46 7.23 6.72
C GLU A 617 15.65 7.61 5.46
N LYS A 618 15.46 8.91 5.20
CA LYS A 618 14.89 9.43 3.93
C LYS A 618 15.71 8.96 2.74
N LYS A 619 17.03 9.20 2.78
CA LYS A 619 17.95 8.75 1.74
C LYS A 619 17.95 7.25 1.59
N PHE A 620 17.85 6.48 2.67
CA PHE A 620 17.82 5.02 2.62
C PHE A 620 16.54 4.48 2.00
N ILE A 621 15.37 5.09 2.25
CA ILE A 621 14.11 4.68 1.60
C ILE A 621 14.15 5.05 0.11
N GLU A 622 14.62 6.25 -0.22
CA GLU A 622 14.78 6.69 -1.61
C GLU A 622 15.81 5.85 -2.35
N GLU A 623 16.99 5.61 -1.76
CA GLU A 623 18.05 4.75 -2.27
C GLU A 623 17.59 3.31 -2.35
N ARG A 624 16.78 2.79 -1.42
CA ARG A 624 16.24 1.42 -1.53
C ARG A 624 15.24 1.31 -2.67
N ILE A 625 14.36 2.29 -2.86
CA ILE A 625 13.42 2.32 -4.00
C ILE A 625 14.21 2.49 -5.31
N GLU A 626 15.17 3.39 -5.34
CA GLU A 626 16.03 3.66 -6.50
C GLU A 626 17.00 2.52 -6.80
N LEU A 627 17.44 1.76 -5.81
CA LEU A 627 18.29 0.59 -5.96
C LEU A 627 17.45 -0.61 -6.41
N GLU A 628 16.22 -0.75 -5.94
CA GLU A 628 15.28 -1.73 -6.51
C GLU A 628 14.95 -1.40 -7.98
N GLU A 629 14.82 -0.11 -8.34
CA GLU A 629 14.68 0.36 -9.72
C GLU A 629 16.00 0.21 -10.52
N SER A 630 17.15 0.54 -9.92
CA SER A 630 18.47 0.54 -10.57
C SER A 630 19.08 -0.85 -10.69
N GLU A 631 18.80 -1.80 -9.79
CA GLU A 631 19.15 -3.21 -9.95
C GLU A 631 18.38 -3.81 -11.12
N GLN A 632 17.11 -3.39 -11.28
CA GLN A 632 16.32 -3.73 -12.46
C GLN A 632 16.91 -3.10 -13.73
N GLU A 633 17.41 -1.86 -13.69
CA GLU A 633 18.09 -1.19 -14.82
C GLU A 633 19.50 -1.73 -15.12
N ALA A 634 20.30 -2.10 -14.13
CA ALA A 634 21.63 -2.66 -14.31
C ALA A 634 21.56 -4.08 -14.91
N LEU A 635 20.57 -4.87 -14.51
CA LEU A 635 20.25 -6.14 -15.16
C LEU A 635 19.82 -5.96 -16.64
N ILE A 636 19.22 -4.81 -16.99
CA ILE A 636 18.87 -4.45 -18.37
C ILE A 636 20.13 -4.06 -19.17
N ALA A 637 21.08 -3.36 -18.56
CA ALA A 637 22.31 -2.90 -19.22
C ALA A 637 23.31 -4.03 -19.50
N VAL A 638 23.49 -4.97 -18.56
CA VAL A 638 24.39 -6.12 -18.74
C VAL A 638 23.85 -7.07 -19.82
N LYS A 639 22.54 -7.37 -19.79
CA LYS A 639 21.89 -8.18 -20.84
C LYS A 639 21.82 -7.50 -22.20
N ALA A 640 21.92 -6.17 -22.28
CA ALA A 640 21.98 -5.44 -23.54
C ALA A 640 23.38 -5.38 -24.14
N LYS A 641 24.44 -5.55 -23.33
CA LYS A 641 25.82 -5.68 -23.81
C LYS A 641 26.12 -7.10 -24.28
N GLU A 642 25.76 -8.12 -23.49
CA GLU A 642 25.88 -9.53 -23.89
C GLU A 642 25.14 -9.79 -25.23
N LYS A 643 23.93 -9.25 -25.41
CA LYS A 643 23.17 -9.42 -26.66
C LYS A 643 23.69 -8.62 -27.85
N LYS A 644 24.48 -7.56 -27.64
CA LYS A 644 25.17 -6.89 -28.75
C LYS A 644 26.37 -7.71 -29.23
N GLU A 645 27.00 -8.46 -28.34
CA GLU A 645 28.09 -9.39 -28.68
C GLU A 645 27.52 -10.64 -29.37
N ASP A 646 26.42 -11.22 -28.87
CA ASP A 646 25.76 -12.39 -29.47
C ASP A 646 25.24 -12.12 -30.91
N VAL A 647 24.67 -10.93 -31.16
CA VAL A 647 24.16 -10.55 -32.51
C VAL A 647 25.30 -10.31 -33.50
N VAL A 648 26.47 -9.86 -33.04
CA VAL A 648 27.65 -9.71 -33.90
C VAL A 648 28.23 -11.08 -34.28
N GLU A 649 28.21 -12.05 -33.35
CA GLU A 649 28.60 -13.44 -33.64
C GLU A 649 27.61 -14.16 -34.56
N GLU A 650 26.30 -13.95 -34.39
CA GLU A 650 25.27 -14.54 -35.26
C GLU A 650 25.32 -14.02 -36.71
N ILE A 651 25.57 -12.71 -36.89
CA ILE A 651 25.72 -12.11 -38.23
C ILE A 651 27.02 -12.59 -38.91
N ALA A 652 28.09 -12.81 -38.13
CA ALA A 652 29.32 -13.40 -38.65
C ALA A 652 29.13 -14.88 -39.06
N ALA A 653 28.33 -15.63 -38.30
CA ALA A 653 27.98 -17.01 -38.61
C ALA A 653 27.03 -17.15 -39.81
N TYR A 654 26.12 -16.19 -40.03
CA TYR A 654 25.21 -16.16 -41.18
C TYR A 654 25.93 -15.87 -42.49
N LYS A 655 26.85 -14.89 -42.52
CA LYS A 655 27.67 -14.58 -43.71
C LYS A 655 28.60 -15.71 -44.14
N ALA A 656 28.96 -16.61 -43.22
CA ALA A 656 29.76 -17.80 -43.52
C ALA A 656 28.94 -18.93 -44.16
N LYS A 657 27.61 -18.95 -43.97
CA LYS A 657 26.71 -20.00 -44.46
C LYS A 657 26.08 -19.71 -45.83
N GLU A 658 25.94 -18.44 -46.24
CA GLU A 658 25.37 -18.09 -47.56
C GLU A 658 26.28 -18.43 -48.76
N LYS A 659 27.54 -18.86 -48.56
CA LYS A 659 28.47 -19.17 -49.65
C LYS A 659 28.42 -20.61 -50.19
N LYS A 660 27.57 -21.48 -49.67
CA LYS A 660 27.41 -22.84 -50.19
C LYS A 660 25.99 -23.35 -49.96
N GLU A 661 25.18 -23.43 -51.01
CA GLU A 661 24.30 -24.59 -51.29
C GLU A 661 23.50 -24.39 -52.60
N GLU A 662 23.64 -25.35 -53.51
CA GLU A 662 22.66 -25.71 -54.55
C GLU A 662 22.43 -27.24 -54.45
N TYR A 663 21.17 -27.62 -54.15
CA TYR A 663 20.35 -28.84 -54.40
C TYR A 663 21.01 -30.23 -54.63
N GLU A 664 20.51 -31.42 -54.22
CA GLU A 664 19.43 -32.05 -53.40
C GLU A 664 19.73 -33.61 -53.46
N PRO A 665 19.01 -34.59 -52.85
CA PRO A 665 18.19 -34.63 -51.63
C PRO A 665 18.49 -35.84 -50.66
N ILE A 666 18.12 -35.64 -49.39
CA ILE A 666 17.53 -36.54 -48.37
C ILE A 666 17.92 -38.04 -48.35
N VAL A 667 18.70 -38.43 -47.32
CA VAL A 667 18.64 -39.76 -46.68
C VAL A 667 18.55 -39.61 -45.17
N THR A 668 17.55 -40.27 -44.60
CA THR A 668 17.24 -40.38 -43.16
C THR A 668 18.39 -40.95 -42.33
N GLN A 669 18.87 -40.21 -41.32
CA GLN A 669 19.63 -40.77 -40.19
C GLN A 669 19.25 -40.16 -38.84
N LYS A 670 19.29 -41.02 -37.83
CA LYS A 670 18.80 -40.87 -36.45
C LYS A 670 19.62 -39.85 -35.64
N PRO A 671 19.04 -39.20 -34.62
CA PRO A 671 19.77 -38.28 -33.76
C PRO A 671 20.78 -39.02 -32.87
N GLU A 672 22.06 -38.68 -33.00
CA GLU A 672 23.13 -39.11 -32.10
C GLU A 672 22.96 -38.45 -30.73
N PHE A 673 22.64 -39.26 -29.72
CA PHE A 673 22.66 -38.86 -28.32
C PHE A 673 24.11 -38.88 -27.82
N GLY A 674 24.59 -37.74 -27.33
CA GLY A 674 25.95 -37.60 -26.82
C GLY A 674 26.29 -38.58 -25.68
N ILE A 675 27.58 -38.90 -25.60
CA ILE A 675 28.29 -39.86 -24.71
C ILE A 675 27.91 -39.74 -23.21
N PHE A 676 27.30 -38.63 -22.81
CA PHE A 676 26.79 -38.39 -21.47
C PHE A 676 25.48 -39.15 -21.15
N ALA A 677 24.61 -39.37 -22.14
CA ALA A 677 23.34 -40.08 -21.98
C ALA A 677 23.53 -41.61 -21.83
N GLU A 678 24.58 -42.18 -22.44
CA GLU A 678 24.94 -43.59 -22.29
C GLU A 678 25.58 -43.91 -20.92
N LYS A 679 26.34 -42.94 -20.36
CA LYS A 679 26.86 -43.04 -18.98
C LYS A 679 25.77 -42.88 -17.91
N LEU A 680 24.69 -42.15 -18.19
CA LEU A 680 23.53 -42.06 -17.30
C LEU A 680 22.63 -43.30 -17.36
N LYS A 681 22.43 -43.92 -18.53
CA LYS A 681 21.68 -45.19 -18.65
C LYS A 681 22.38 -46.36 -17.94
N SER A 682 23.70 -46.49 -18.09
CA SER A 682 24.49 -47.55 -17.43
C SER A 682 24.54 -47.44 -15.89
N ALA A 683 24.42 -46.22 -15.34
CA ALA A 683 24.33 -46.00 -13.90
C ALA A 683 22.92 -46.31 -13.31
N PHE A 684 21.86 -46.17 -14.11
CA PHE A 684 20.48 -46.47 -13.68
C PHE A 684 20.10 -47.95 -13.80
N ASP A 685 20.66 -48.70 -14.77
CA ASP A 685 20.40 -50.13 -14.91
C ASP A 685 21.12 -51.00 -13.87
N ASN A 686 22.27 -50.55 -13.35
CA ASN A 686 22.97 -51.21 -12.24
C ASN A 686 22.31 -51.02 -10.87
N LYS A 687 21.41 -50.02 -10.71
CA LYS A 687 20.58 -49.85 -9.50
C LYS A 687 19.26 -50.61 -9.54
N LYS A 688 18.73 -50.96 -10.72
CA LYS A 688 17.52 -51.77 -10.86
C LYS A 688 17.77 -53.28 -10.80
N LYS A 689 18.95 -53.77 -11.19
CA LYS A 689 19.30 -55.22 -11.06
C LYS A 689 19.62 -55.68 -9.63
N LYS A 690 19.90 -54.77 -8.67
CA LYS A 690 20.07 -55.11 -7.23
C LYS A 690 18.79 -55.06 -6.40
N LYS A 691 17.64 -54.68 -6.96
CA LYS A 691 16.32 -54.66 -6.29
C LYS A 691 15.34 -55.75 -6.75
N LYS A 692 15.75 -56.68 -7.62
CA LYS A 692 14.97 -57.87 -8.02
C LYS A 692 15.61 -59.21 -7.63
N LYS A 693 16.64 -59.19 -6.78
CA LYS A 693 17.16 -60.37 -6.07
C LYS A 693 17.39 -60.01 -4.59
N LYS A 694 16.30 -59.84 -3.85
CA LYS A 694 16.17 -60.08 -2.42
C LYS A 694 14.69 -60.10 -2.06
#